data_AF-A0A9D1LTL3-F1
#
_entry.id   AF-A0A9D1LTL3-F1
#
_cell.length_a   1.000
_cell.length_b   1.000
_cell.length_c   1.000
_cell.angle_alpha   90.00
_cell.angle_beta   90.00
_cell.angle_gamma   90.00
#
_symmetry.space_group_name_H-M   'P 1'
#
loop_
_entity.id
_entity.type
_entity.pdbx_description
1 polymer ?
#
loop_
_entity_poly.entity_id
_entity_poly.type
_entity_poly.pdbx_seq_one_letter_code
_entity_poly.pdbx_strand_id
1 'polypeptide(L)'
;MDLPVSTPENPQTMQLGNSEYISRVQGAHSREVGPNGVGVTFLASSEVVKNDSTARWKVFSPQWVLDENPATKNSSALYTQEEAENEWIEVVLPEAEEIQQVTLVPSQYGHCFPIDYRIEISADGETWQQAAAVTGCRVGNQTPQEHRFAPVSAKYVRVYSTRLKPEGNIYYAQFADIKVYNTQDENVAAHGNGAVARASNPLNGTYFDYAEFYDDVFGLGVQWVNITNEWAYSDYCSGKDTQPLQTEIANFQLLHENQVQILYRFTNAPSYEEIAQDRDLAAERYIAAIEPRVAALKDYVDVWGIFGEINAFEERRLYGREAAENYAYVIQKVAGRIRELDPDAKINIATALIDFTWTRDMLECGLADVVDVIGIHIYKEQPLELTMPEMAGTFIENGYKKSADEQPYENYLQEYSAYQALVERFNPDIEIMVTETSVQLADNPRENAIQAKYLTRQYMVDKMAGAKGTFWFTVDPIQADSVVSTLVSTAGTRRPAWYALKNYAAVFSEAEKTDDVAIQVSGNTNDLMHAVFETPEEYLVAYWYALPFRGDFPGGTIDIRLDVPEGADVTAVDLYTGAEQRVHLTDGVIQNLVARDYVSVLRVPKTKSVQQIIQWDSLDACASNWQAAPEGVLVLEQNTKGTRLKEGKGSMALHRTAAGTAEIGNGGSLPVLAGKTPQSICMWVYCAGAGGQLSLAGSRDGKEVYSAPQTLAPGWQYMRFETPEIDTVQAIIWQSGDNDGTLYIDDIRAVYESRPQSVVGNASLVGEDGVWTFSADIADGGELKELTVIIAEYDDTGRMAGAELREADTAQGGTVTLQCARTQKRAKAFVFTDLNTLVPLTEAIAAGQ
;
A
#
# COMPACT_ATOMS: atom_id res chain seq x y z
N MET A 1 -7.50 -7.20 34.09
CA MET A 1 -7.56 -5.80 33.63
C MET A 1 -8.38 -5.81 32.37
N ASP A 2 -9.36 -4.92 32.24
CA ASP A 2 -10.12 -4.80 30.99
C ASP A 2 -9.23 -4.05 30.00
N LEU A 3 -8.73 -4.76 28.98
CA LEU A 3 -7.98 -4.17 27.89
C LEU A 3 -8.95 -3.36 27.00
N PRO A 4 -8.60 -2.14 26.58
CA PRO A 4 -9.43 -1.41 25.61
C PRO A 4 -9.44 -2.13 24.25
N VAL A 5 -10.55 -1.99 23.54
CA VAL A 5 -10.69 -2.45 22.15
C VAL A 5 -9.82 -1.57 21.26
N SER A 6 -8.96 -2.19 20.45
CA SER A 6 -8.14 -1.50 19.46
C SER A 6 -8.97 -1.23 18.21
N THR A 7 -8.85 -0.03 17.63
CA THR A 7 -9.45 0.31 16.33
C THR A 7 -8.40 0.98 15.43
N PRO A 8 -8.59 0.98 14.09
CA PRO A 8 -7.68 1.65 13.18
C PRO A 8 -7.47 3.15 13.48
N GLU A 9 -8.44 3.83 14.09
CA GLU A 9 -8.38 5.24 14.47
C GLU A 9 -7.72 5.45 15.83
N ASN A 10 -7.80 4.47 16.73
CA ASN A 10 -7.26 4.55 18.09
C ASN A 10 -6.54 3.24 18.47
N PRO A 11 -5.34 3.01 17.89
CA PRO A 11 -4.58 1.81 18.18
C PRO A 11 -4.15 1.78 19.65
N GLN A 12 -4.21 0.59 20.24
CA GLN A 12 -3.83 0.37 21.65
C GLN A 12 -2.41 -0.21 21.77
N THR A 13 -1.81 -0.08 22.95
CA THR A 13 -0.51 -0.69 23.24
C THR A 13 -0.52 -2.20 22.99
N MET A 14 0.59 -2.70 22.44
CA MET A 14 0.85 -4.12 22.20
C MET A 14 1.51 -4.80 23.39
N GLN A 15 2.02 -4.03 24.36
CA GLN A 15 2.60 -4.52 25.60
C GLN A 15 2.11 -3.69 26.79
N LEU A 16 1.50 -4.32 27.80
CA LEU A 16 1.02 -3.59 28.96
C LEU A 16 2.16 -2.97 29.76
N GLY A 17 1.98 -1.71 30.12
CA GLY A 17 3.00 -0.92 30.82
C GLY A 17 4.09 -0.34 29.93
N ASN A 18 4.04 -0.60 28.61
CA ASN A 18 4.93 -0.01 27.63
C ASN A 18 4.40 1.37 27.19
N SER A 19 5.26 2.40 27.28
CA SER A 19 4.96 3.77 26.87
C SER A 19 5.70 4.21 25.59
N GLU A 20 6.36 3.28 24.90
CA GLU A 20 6.99 3.53 23.61
C GLU A 20 5.96 3.99 22.58
N TYR A 21 6.42 4.82 21.65
CA TYR A 21 5.59 5.40 20.61
C TYR A 21 4.99 4.31 19.70
N ILE A 22 3.71 4.47 19.37
CA ILE A 22 3.00 3.62 18.41
C ILE A 22 3.07 4.29 17.04
N SER A 23 3.79 3.65 16.13
CA SER A 23 3.88 4.01 14.73
C SER A 23 2.91 3.17 13.88
N ARG A 24 3.00 3.25 12.54
CA ARG A 24 2.17 2.46 11.64
C ARG A 24 3.01 1.73 10.60
N VAL A 25 2.58 0.52 10.25
CA VAL A 25 3.10 -0.24 9.12
C VAL A 25 3.03 0.63 7.87
N GLN A 26 4.17 0.78 7.22
CA GLN A 26 4.21 1.35 5.89
C GLN A 26 3.82 0.26 4.89
N GLY A 27 2.60 0.34 4.35
CA GLY A 27 2.23 -0.56 3.27
C GLY A 27 2.98 -0.24 1.98
N ALA A 28 3.04 -1.22 1.09
CA ALA A 28 3.78 -1.18 -0.17
C ALA A 28 2.84 -1.58 -1.32
N HIS A 29 3.12 -1.07 -2.52
CA HIS A 29 2.38 -1.50 -3.72
C HIS A 29 2.75 -2.93 -4.12
N SER A 30 1.91 -3.59 -4.92
CA SER A 30 2.15 -4.95 -5.44
C SER A 30 3.55 -5.17 -6.00
N ARG A 31 4.08 -4.20 -6.77
CA ARG A 31 5.42 -4.25 -7.36
C ARG A 31 6.58 -4.05 -6.37
N GLU A 32 6.27 -3.62 -5.15
CA GLU A 32 7.23 -3.30 -4.10
C GLU A 32 7.31 -4.42 -3.05
N VAL A 33 6.36 -5.36 -3.06
CA VAL A 33 6.36 -6.54 -2.18
C VAL A 33 6.94 -7.76 -2.91
N GLY A 34 7.90 -8.42 -2.28
CA GLY A 34 8.36 -9.75 -2.68
C GLY A 34 7.37 -10.87 -2.34
N PRO A 35 7.58 -12.09 -2.86
CA PRO A 35 6.68 -13.25 -2.75
C PRO A 35 5.94 -13.42 -1.42
N ASN A 36 4.61 -13.36 -1.40
CA ASN A 36 3.79 -13.41 -0.18
C ASN A 36 2.57 -14.34 -0.27
N GLY A 37 2.17 -14.79 -1.47
CA GLY A 37 1.00 -15.67 -1.68
C GLY A 37 -0.35 -14.97 -1.43
N VAL A 38 -0.37 -13.64 -1.40
CA VAL A 38 -1.56 -12.84 -1.16
C VAL A 38 -2.26 -12.57 -2.48
N GLY A 39 -3.52 -13.00 -2.60
CA GLY A 39 -4.34 -12.74 -3.77
C GLY A 39 -5.72 -12.19 -3.46
N VAL A 40 -6.43 -11.76 -4.50
CA VAL A 40 -7.85 -11.39 -4.47
C VAL A 40 -8.55 -11.97 -5.69
N THR A 41 -9.84 -12.29 -5.57
CA THR A 41 -10.65 -12.82 -6.67
C THR A 41 -11.56 -11.75 -7.21
N PHE A 42 -11.63 -11.62 -8.54
CA PHE A 42 -12.57 -10.80 -9.28
C PHE A 42 -13.50 -11.68 -10.10
N LEU A 43 -14.79 -11.36 -10.06
CA LEU A 43 -15.73 -11.99 -10.99
C LEU A 43 -15.46 -11.50 -12.41
N ALA A 44 -15.66 -12.36 -13.41
CA ALA A 44 -15.64 -11.97 -14.82
C ALA A 44 -16.52 -10.73 -15.07
N SER A 45 -17.71 -10.74 -14.45
CA SER A 45 -18.69 -9.68 -14.59
C SER A 45 -18.19 -8.34 -14.04
N SER A 46 -17.13 -8.35 -13.21
CA SER A 46 -16.49 -7.18 -12.62
C SER A 46 -15.87 -6.26 -13.66
N GLU A 47 -15.53 -5.09 -13.16
CA GLU A 47 -15.02 -3.98 -13.92
C GLU A 47 -13.61 -4.24 -14.51
N VAL A 48 -12.89 -5.27 -14.01
CA VAL A 48 -11.51 -5.66 -14.41
C VAL A 48 -11.38 -6.01 -15.89
N VAL A 49 -12.40 -6.60 -16.50
CA VAL A 49 -12.30 -7.06 -17.90
C VAL A 49 -12.89 -6.05 -18.89
N LYS A 50 -13.87 -5.27 -18.46
CA LYS A 50 -14.75 -4.50 -19.35
C LYS A 50 -14.38 -3.03 -19.49
N ASN A 51 -13.64 -2.47 -18.54
CA ASN A 51 -13.36 -1.04 -18.49
C ASN A 51 -11.92 -0.71 -18.86
N ASP A 52 -11.71 0.54 -19.27
CA ASP A 52 -10.40 1.10 -19.58
C ASP A 52 -10.10 2.32 -18.72
N SER A 53 -8.90 2.89 -18.88
CA SER A 53 -8.44 4.09 -18.18
C SER A 53 -9.32 5.34 -18.31
N THR A 54 -10.27 5.36 -19.26
CA THR A 54 -11.22 6.45 -19.44
C THR A 54 -12.51 6.25 -18.65
N ALA A 55 -12.76 5.03 -18.15
CA ALA A 55 -13.94 4.69 -17.37
C ALA A 55 -13.94 5.42 -16.02
N ARG A 56 -14.89 6.35 -15.90
CA ARG A 56 -15.27 7.01 -14.65
C ARG A 56 -16.79 6.95 -14.53
N TRP A 57 -17.31 5.87 -13.98
CA TRP A 57 -18.74 5.65 -13.87
C TRP A 57 -19.25 6.05 -12.51
N LYS A 58 -19.83 7.25 -12.47
CA LYS A 58 -20.94 7.56 -11.57
C LYS A 58 -22.19 7.80 -12.42
N VAL A 59 -22.63 6.86 -13.28
CA VAL A 59 -23.66 7.05 -14.35
C VAL A 59 -24.80 8.05 -14.06
N PHE A 60 -25.25 8.21 -12.80
CA PHE A 60 -26.27 9.18 -12.37
C PHE A 60 -25.84 10.16 -11.26
N SER A 61 -24.55 10.54 -11.20
CA SER A 61 -24.02 11.43 -10.17
C SER A 61 -24.62 12.83 -10.19
N PRO A 62 -24.84 13.46 -9.02
CA PRO A 62 -25.09 14.89 -8.98
C PRO A 62 -23.92 15.67 -9.59
N GLN A 63 -22.67 15.18 -9.54
CA GLN A 63 -21.51 15.89 -10.07
C GLN A 63 -21.52 16.05 -11.59
N TRP A 64 -22.22 15.17 -12.31
CA TRP A 64 -22.30 15.25 -13.77
C TRP A 64 -23.06 16.46 -14.27
N VAL A 65 -23.89 17.08 -13.43
CA VAL A 65 -24.57 18.30 -13.85
C VAL A 65 -23.62 19.50 -13.97
N LEU A 66 -22.32 19.34 -13.69
CA LEU A 66 -21.32 20.42 -13.70
C LEU A 66 -20.21 20.20 -14.74
N ASP A 67 -20.21 19.07 -15.47
CA ASP A 67 -19.10 18.65 -16.35
C ASP A 67 -19.22 19.18 -17.80
N GLU A 68 -20.31 19.89 -18.10
CA GLU A 68 -20.66 20.42 -19.43
C GLU A 68 -20.77 19.35 -20.53
N ASN A 69 -20.95 18.09 -20.15
CA ASN A 69 -21.09 16.96 -21.06
C ASN A 69 -22.57 16.53 -21.15
N PRO A 70 -23.27 16.83 -22.27
CA PRO A 70 -24.68 16.49 -22.40
C PRO A 70 -24.98 14.99 -22.49
N ALA A 71 -23.95 14.13 -22.51
CA ALA A 71 -24.08 12.66 -22.48
C ALA A 71 -24.12 12.09 -21.04
N THR A 72 -23.61 12.81 -20.05
CA THR A 72 -23.71 12.44 -18.63
C THR A 72 -24.97 13.07 -18.02
N LYS A 73 -25.40 12.60 -16.85
CA LYS A 73 -26.58 13.11 -16.17
C LYS A 73 -26.61 12.76 -14.70
N ASN A 74 -27.33 13.54 -13.90
CA ASN A 74 -27.84 13.12 -12.60
C ASN A 74 -29.21 12.45 -12.77
N SER A 75 -29.49 11.44 -11.95
CA SER A 75 -30.83 10.88 -11.79
C SER A 75 -31.16 10.77 -10.32
N SER A 76 -32.39 11.13 -9.92
CA SER A 76 -32.91 10.84 -8.59
C SER A 76 -33.29 9.38 -8.42
N ALA A 77 -33.55 8.97 -7.18
CA ALA A 77 -34.20 7.72 -6.82
C ALA A 77 -35.55 7.54 -7.53
N LEU A 78 -35.98 6.28 -7.62
CA LEU A 78 -37.23 5.89 -8.24
C LEU A 78 -38.39 6.01 -7.25
N TYR A 79 -39.48 6.61 -7.71
CA TYR A 79 -40.72 6.77 -6.98
C TYR A 79 -41.87 6.06 -7.71
N THR A 80 -42.90 5.67 -6.95
CA THR A 80 -44.14 5.09 -7.49
C THR A 80 -45.27 6.11 -7.64
N GLN A 81 -45.02 7.37 -7.25
CA GLN A 81 -45.95 8.50 -7.32
C GLN A 81 -45.25 9.71 -7.94
N GLU A 82 -46.02 10.63 -8.51
CA GLU A 82 -45.47 11.80 -9.22
C GLU A 82 -45.04 12.92 -8.27
N GLU A 83 -45.67 13.02 -7.10
CA GLU A 83 -45.33 14.01 -6.08
C GLU A 83 -44.06 13.61 -5.32
N ALA A 84 -43.09 14.51 -5.29
CA ALA A 84 -41.86 14.32 -4.54
C ALA A 84 -41.70 15.47 -3.54
N GLU A 85 -42.00 15.18 -2.26
CA GLU A 85 -41.96 16.20 -1.20
C GLU A 85 -40.52 16.60 -0.82
N ASN A 86 -39.51 15.81 -1.20
CA ASN A 86 -38.11 16.00 -0.77
C ASN A 86 -37.05 15.73 -1.87
N GLU A 87 -37.39 15.88 -3.16
CA GLU A 87 -36.44 15.63 -4.25
C GLU A 87 -35.71 16.91 -4.68
N TRP A 88 -34.40 16.98 -4.44
CA TRP A 88 -33.60 18.15 -4.76
C TRP A 88 -32.19 17.80 -5.24
N ILE A 89 -31.64 18.70 -6.06
CA ILE A 89 -30.21 18.77 -6.41
C ILE A 89 -29.69 20.16 -6.10
N GLU A 90 -28.48 20.25 -5.58
CA GLU A 90 -27.85 21.48 -5.14
C GLU A 90 -26.45 21.60 -5.71
N VAL A 91 -26.14 22.78 -6.24
CA VAL A 91 -24.81 23.23 -6.65
C VAL A 91 -24.24 24.13 -5.56
N VAL A 92 -23.01 23.86 -5.15
CA VAL A 92 -22.23 24.64 -4.19
C VAL A 92 -21.05 25.24 -4.91
N LEU A 93 -21.03 26.56 -5.01
CA LEU A 93 -19.91 27.32 -5.55
C LEU A 93 -18.75 27.36 -4.54
N PRO A 94 -17.49 27.53 -4.97
CA PRO A 94 -16.34 27.62 -4.07
C PRO A 94 -16.46 28.82 -3.12
N GLU A 95 -16.93 29.94 -3.65
CA GLU A 95 -17.19 31.20 -2.94
C GLU A 95 -18.53 31.81 -3.37
N ALA A 96 -18.98 32.85 -2.66
CA ALA A 96 -20.23 33.52 -2.99
C ALA A 96 -20.05 34.45 -4.20
N GLU A 97 -20.95 34.32 -5.18
CA GLU A 97 -20.89 35.02 -6.46
C GLU A 97 -22.18 35.84 -6.71
N GLU A 98 -22.06 36.93 -7.46
CA GLU A 98 -23.22 37.69 -7.95
C GLU A 98 -23.87 36.96 -9.14
N ILE A 99 -24.83 36.09 -8.85
CA ILE A 99 -25.49 35.22 -9.84
C ILE A 99 -26.76 35.89 -10.39
N GLN A 100 -26.98 35.78 -11.71
CA GLN A 100 -28.14 36.39 -12.40
C GLN A 100 -28.96 35.39 -13.21
N GLN A 101 -28.46 34.16 -13.39
CA GLN A 101 -29.15 33.14 -14.16
C GLN A 101 -28.80 31.72 -13.69
N VAL A 102 -29.80 30.84 -13.73
CA VAL A 102 -29.63 29.38 -13.64
C VAL A 102 -30.21 28.76 -14.91
N THR A 103 -29.47 27.84 -15.52
CA THR A 103 -29.92 27.07 -16.69
C THR A 103 -29.96 25.59 -16.34
N LEU A 104 -31.13 24.96 -16.52
CA LEU A 104 -31.31 23.52 -16.33
C LEU A 104 -31.37 22.82 -17.68
N VAL A 105 -30.49 21.85 -17.93
CA VAL A 105 -30.42 21.13 -19.21
C VAL A 105 -31.07 19.75 -19.04
N PRO A 106 -32.11 19.43 -19.83
CA PRO A 106 -32.71 18.09 -19.83
C PRO A 106 -31.76 17.01 -20.35
N SER A 107 -31.96 15.77 -19.91
CA SER A 107 -31.32 14.60 -20.52
C SER A 107 -31.79 14.37 -21.97
N GLN A 108 -31.17 13.41 -22.66
CA GLN A 108 -31.58 13.04 -24.02
C GLN A 108 -33.10 12.78 -24.10
N TYR A 109 -33.75 13.37 -25.10
CA TYR A 109 -35.19 13.39 -25.34
C TYR A 109 -36.04 14.00 -24.20
N GLY A 110 -35.42 14.69 -23.24
CA GLY A 110 -36.11 15.23 -22.07
C GLY A 110 -36.68 14.15 -21.16
N HIS A 111 -36.04 12.97 -21.12
CA HIS A 111 -36.47 11.86 -20.26
C HIS A 111 -36.43 12.30 -18.79
N CYS A 112 -37.55 12.08 -18.10
CA CYS A 112 -37.68 12.32 -16.66
C CYS A 112 -37.23 13.70 -16.17
N PHE A 113 -37.22 14.73 -17.03
CA PHE A 113 -37.07 16.11 -16.57
C PHE A 113 -38.33 16.51 -15.77
N PRO A 114 -38.20 17.19 -14.62
CA PRO A 114 -39.35 17.49 -13.76
C PRO A 114 -40.45 18.28 -14.46
N ILE A 115 -41.70 17.95 -14.15
CA ILE A 115 -42.89 18.67 -14.64
C ILE A 115 -43.04 19.98 -13.87
N ASP A 116 -42.90 19.92 -12.54
CA ASP A 116 -42.91 21.09 -11.67
C ASP A 116 -41.62 21.12 -10.85
N TYR A 117 -41.01 22.29 -10.78
CA TYR A 117 -39.80 22.52 -9.99
C TYR A 117 -39.68 23.98 -9.54
N ARG A 118 -38.85 24.22 -8.53
CA ARG A 118 -38.45 25.56 -8.12
C ARG A 118 -36.95 25.63 -7.89
N ILE A 119 -36.39 26.81 -8.11
CA ILE A 119 -34.98 27.13 -7.91
C ILE A 119 -34.90 28.05 -6.71
N GLU A 120 -34.08 27.68 -5.73
CA GLU A 120 -33.78 28.43 -4.53
C GLU A 120 -32.28 28.75 -4.50
N ILE A 121 -31.91 29.90 -3.94
CA ILE A 121 -30.53 30.36 -3.84
C ILE A 121 -30.25 30.83 -2.42
N SER A 122 -29.01 30.67 -1.96
CA SER A 122 -28.59 31.02 -0.60
C SER A 122 -27.11 31.41 -0.53
N ALA A 123 -26.78 32.33 0.37
CA ALA A 123 -25.39 32.70 0.68
C ALA A 123 -24.77 31.79 1.76
N ASP A 124 -25.59 31.24 2.66
CA ASP A 124 -25.17 30.53 3.88
C ASP A 124 -25.59 29.05 3.92
N GLY A 125 -26.47 28.63 3.01
CA GLY A 125 -27.04 27.28 2.97
C GLY A 125 -28.18 27.05 3.99
N GLU A 126 -28.51 28.06 4.80
CA GLU A 126 -29.54 28.01 5.85
C GLU A 126 -30.76 28.87 5.48
N THR A 127 -30.52 30.07 4.98
CA THR A 127 -31.55 31.04 4.57
C THR A 127 -31.70 31.00 3.06
N TRP A 128 -32.88 30.60 2.58
CA TRP A 128 -33.15 30.36 1.16
C TRP A 128 -34.12 31.38 0.58
N GLN A 129 -33.78 31.92 -0.59
CA GLN A 129 -34.64 32.75 -1.40
C GLN A 129 -35.06 31.99 -2.66
N GLN A 130 -36.35 32.00 -2.99
CA GLN A 130 -36.82 31.47 -4.26
C GLN A 130 -36.42 32.39 -5.42
N ALA A 131 -35.65 31.86 -6.37
CA ALA A 131 -35.23 32.57 -7.59
C ALA A 131 -36.20 32.32 -8.76
N ALA A 132 -36.77 31.11 -8.87
CA ALA A 132 -37.74 30.76 -9.90
C ALA A 132 -38.67 29.63 -9.46
N ALA A 133 -39.86 29.54 -10.06
CA ALA A 133 -40.78 28.41 -9.92
C ALA A 133 -41.50 28.15 -11.24
N VAL A 134 -41.60 26.88 -11.62
CA VAL A 134 -42.18 26.44 -12.90
C VAL A 134 -43.17 25.31 -12.65
N THR A 135 -44.32 25.39 -13.32
CA THR A 135 -45.36 24.35 -13.29
C THR A 135 -45.76 23.94 -14.70
N GLY A 136 -45.98 22.66 -14.93
CA GLY A 136 -46.44 22.12 -16.21
C GLY A 136 -45.38 22.16 -17.30
N CYS A 137 -44.10 22.10 -16.94
CA CYS A 137 -42.97 22.13 -17.85
C CYS A 137 -43.05 20.98 -18.87
N ARG A 138 -42.80 21.30 -20.14
CA ARG A 138 -42.72 20.32 -21.24
C ARG A 138 -41.47 20.60 -22.05
N VAL A 139 -40.45 19.78 -21.88
CA VAL A 139 -39.18 19.89 -22.59
C VAL A 139 -39.03 18.82 -23.67
N GLY A 140 -38.47 19.22 -24.81
CA GLY A 140 -38.02 18.31 -25.87
C GLY A 140 -36.57 17.84 -25.63
N ASN A 141 -35.93 17.30 -26.66
CA ASN A 141 -34.55 16.82 -26.57
C ASN A 141 -33.59 17.97 -26.20
N GLN A 142 -33.00 17.91 -24.99
CA GLN A 142 -31.95 18.79 -24.49
C GLN A 142 -32.20 20.30 -24.64
N THR A 143 -33.45 20.75 -24.72
CA THR A 143 -33.75 22.19 -24.80
C THR A 143 -33.54 22.84 -23.44
N PRO A 144 -32.51 23.67 -23.24
CA PRO A 144 -32.20 24.23 -21.93
C PRO A 144 -33.34 25.11 -21.40
N GLN A 145 -33.58 25.04 -20.09
CA GLN A 145 -34.53 25.91 -19.39
C GLN A 145 -33.76 27.02 -18.69
N GLU A 146 -33.86 28.24 -19.22
CA GLU A 146 -33.15 29.41 -18.71
C GLU A 146 -34.03 30.21 -17.73
N HIS A 147 -33.48 30.51 -16.56
CA HIS A 147 -34.15 31.28 -15.52
C HIS A 147 -33.28 32.47 -15.13
N ARG A 148 -33.62 33.66 -15.66
CA ARG A 148 -32.95 34.93 -15.34
C ARG A 148 -33.68 35.67 -14.22
N PHE A 149 -32.93 36.26 -13.31
CA PHE A 149 -33.41 37.07 -12.18
C PHE A 149 -32.46 38.24 -11.92
N ALA A 150 -32.85 39.18 -11.04
CA ALA A 150 -31.95 40.26 -10.64
C ALA A 150 -30.70 39.69 -9.94
N PRO A 151 -29.49 40.24 -10.12
CA PRO A 151 -28.28 39.71 -9.48
C PRO A 151 -28.43 39.56 -7.96
N VAL A 152 -27.99 38.40 -7.44
CA VAL A 152 -28.00 38.07 -6.01
C VAL A 152 -26.67 37.41 -5.65
N SER A 153 -26.04 37.87 -4.57
CA SER A 153 -24.90 37.17 -3.95
C SER A 153 -25.35 35.82 -3.38
N ALA A 154 -24.85 34.72 -3.94
CA ALA A 154 -25.16 33.38 -3.48
C ALA A 154 -23.96 32.43 -3.65
N LYS A 155 -23.86 31.45 -2.74
CA LYS A 155 -22.91 30.33 -2.81
C LYS A 155 -23.62 29.01 -3.16
N TYR A 156 -24.90 28.90 -2.83
CA TYR A 156 -25.68 27.70 -2.98
C TYR A 156 -26.85 27.93 -3.93
N VAL A 157 -27.06 27.02 -4.88
CA VAL A 157 -28.20 26.99 -5.78
C VAL A 157 -28.85 25.61 -5.68
N ARG A 158 -30.12 25.55 -5.31
CA ARG A 158 -30.87 24.30 -5.12
C ARG A 158 -32.09 24.25 -6.06
N VAL A 159 -32.29 23.12 -6.71
CA VAL A 159 -33.45 22.84 -7.56
C VAL A 159 -34.29 21.78 -6.87
N TYR A 160 -35.51 22.12 -6.49
CA TYR A 160 -36.51 21.19 -5.95
C TYR A 160 -37.44 20.71 -7.06
N SER A 161 -37.50 19.41 -7.28
CA SER A 161 -38.44 18.77 -8.19
C SER A 161 -39.72 18.42 -7.43
N THR A 162 -40.80 19.16 -7.63
CA THR A 162 -42.04 19.01 -6.85
C THR A 162 -43.08 18.12 -7.53
N ARG A 163 -42.97 17.93 -8.85
CA ARG A 163 -43.72 16.92 -9.59
C ARG A 163 -42.85 16.30 -10.69
N LEU A 164 -42.67 14.99 -10.60
CA LEU A 164 -41.79 14.19 -11.44
C LEU A 164 -42.49 13.73 -12.71
N LYS A 165 -41.70 13.50 -13.76
CA LYS A 165 -42.20 12.96 -15.04
C LYS A 165 -42.09 11.43 -15.02
N PRO A 166 -43.13 10.69 -15.45
CA PRO A 166 -43.09 9.23 -15.45
C PRO A 166 -42.22 8.67 -16.58
N GLU A 167 -41.61 7.51 -16.31
CA GLU A 167 -41.15 6.52 -17.29
C GLU A 167 -41.85 5.19 -16.98
N GLY A 168 -42.88 4.84 -17.75
CA GLY A 168 -43.74 3.71 -17.39
C GLY A 168 -44.48 3.97 -16.06
N ASN A 169 -44.27 3.10 -15.07
CA ASN A 169 -44.91 3.17 -13.74
C ASN A 169 -43.99 3.75 -12.66
N ILE A 170 -42.81 4.25 -13.03
CA ILE A 170 -41.83 4.85 -12.11
C ILE A 170 -41.62 6.33 -12.43
N TYR A 171 -41.30 7.10 -11.40
CA TYR A 171 -41.11 8.56 -11.47
C TYR A 171 -39.75 8.92 -10.89
N TYR A 172 -39.01 9.80 -11.56
CA TYR A 172 -37.71 10.29 -11.10
C TYR A 172 -37.35 11.59 -11.83
N ALA A 173 -36.34 12.32 -11.34
CA ALA A 173 -35.83 13.56 -11.93
C ALA A 173 -34.47 13.31 -12.59
N GLN A 174 -34.29 13.78 -13.83
CA GLN A 174 -33.00 13.78 -14.52
C GLN A 174 -32.59 15.16 -15.05
N PHE A 175 -31.32 15.47 -14.87
CA PHE A 175 -30.66 16.66 -15.40
C PHE A 175 -29.37 16.24 -16.09
N ALA A 176 -29.15 16.68 -17.33
CA ALA A 176 -27.85 16.52 -17.97
C ALA A 176 -26.83 17.51 -17.41
N ASP A 177 -27.25 18.75 -17.17
CA ASP A 177 -26.36 19.85 -16.80
C ASP A 177 -27.16 20.92 -16.02
N ILE A 178 -26.48 21.63 -15.12
CA ILE A 178 -26.98 22.77 -14.35
C ILE A 178 -25.90 23.86 -14.38
N LYS A 179 -26.20 24.93 -15.10
CA LYS A 179 -25.29 26.07 -15.24
C LYS A 179 -25.75 27.23 -14.37
N VAL A 180 -24.81 27.94 -13.77
CA VAL A 180 -25.06 29.14 -12.96
C VAL A 180 -24.21 30.26 -13.51
N TYR A 181 -24.85 31.33 -13.98
CA TYR A 181 -24.14 32.44 -14.61
C TYR A 181 -24.08 33.67 -13.70
N ASN A 182 -22.88 34.25 -13.60
CA ASN A 182 -22.64 35.52 -12.92
C ASN A 182 -23.03 36.73 -13.79
N THR A 183 -22.84 37.95 -13.26
CA THR A 183 -23.11 39.21 -13.99
C THR A 183 -22.23 39.45 -15.22
N GLN A 184 -21.18 38.65 -15.41
CA GLN A 184 -20.31 38.67 -16.59
C GLN A 184 -20.67 37.59 -17.62
N ASP A 185 -21.80 36.89 -17.42
CA ASP A 185 -22.25 35.76 -18.23
C ASP A 185 -21.27 34.56 -18.22
N GLU A 186 -20.52 34.36 -17.14
CA GLU A 186 -19.62 33.21 -16.94
C GLU A 186 -20.31 32.09 -16.15
N ASN A 187 -20.18 30.83 -16.60
CA ASN A 187 -20.71 29.66 -15.88
C ASN A 187 -19.84 29.32 -14.66
N VAL A 188 -20.14 29.93 -13.51
CA VAL A 188 -19.39 29.72 -12.25
C VAL A 188 -19.62 28.34 -11.63
N ALA A 189 -20.63 27.60 -12.09
CA ALA A 189 -20.92 26.24 -11.64
C ALA A 189 -20.12 25.14 -12.36
N ALA A 190 -19.35 25.47 -13.42
CA ALA A 190 -18.55 24.47 -14.11
C ALA A 190 -17.55 23.78 -13.16
N HIS A 191 -17.40 22.47 -13.28
CA HIS A 191 -16.53 21.67 -12.39
C HIS A 191 -15.09 22.19 -12.34
N GLY A 192 -14.56 22.66 -13.48
CA GLY A 192 -13.22 23.27 -13.57
C GLY A 192 -13.02 24.52 -12.71
N ASN A 193 -14.10 25.13 -12.22
CA ASN A 193 -14.08 26.29 -11.33
C ASN A 193 -14.20 25.89 -9.84
N GLY A 194 -14.14 24.60 -9.51
CA GLY A 194 -14.16 24.11 -8.12
C GLY A 194 -15.54 24.02 -7.48
N ALA A 195 -16.61 24.15 -8.27
CA ALA A 195 -17.99 23.90 -7.81
C ALA A 195 -18.26 22.40 -7.60
N VAL A 196 -19.15 22.08 -6.67
CA VAL A 196 -19.56 20.70 -6.37
C VAL A 196 -21.08 20.57 -6.32
N ALA A 197 -21.61 19.41 -6.69
CA ALA A 197 -23.05 19.14 -6.62
C ALA A 197 -23.41 18.00 -5.65
N ARG A 198 -24.55 18.14 -4.96
CA ARG A 198 -25.14 17.12 -4.08
C ARG A 198 -26.63 16.99 -4.33
N ALA A 199 -27.24 15.85 -3.99
CA ALA A 199 -28.66 15.61 -4.20
C ALA A 199 -29.27 14.86 -3.00
N SER A 200 -30.60 14.91 -2.86
CA SER A 200 -31.34 14.24 -1.79
C SER A 200 -31.20 12.73 -1.83
N ASN A 201 -31.36 12.11 -3.01
CA ASN A 201 -31.33 10.65 -3.21
C ASN A 201 -30.91 10.30 -4.65
N PRO A 202 -29.63 10.37 -5.05
CA PRO A 202 -29.24 10.01 -6.43
C PRO A 202 -29.39 8.50 -6.70
N LEU A 203 -29.76 8.14 -7.94
CA LEU A 203 -30.04 6.75 -8.39
C LEU A 203 -28.81 5.82 -8.39
N ASN A 204 -27.63 6.24 -7.94
CA ASN A 204 -26.41 5.46 -8.12
C ASN A 204 -25.88 4.81 -6.84
N GLY A 205 -26.20 3.53 -6.70
CA GLY A 205 -25.29 2.52 -6.15
C GLY A 205 -24.43 1.93 -7.28
N THR A 206 -23.25 2.51 -7.49
CA THR A 206 -21.97 1.89 -7.84
C THR A 206 -21.00 3.00 -8.24
N TYR A 207 -19.90 3.08 -7.50
CA TYR A 207 -18.74 3.91 -7.81
C TYR A 207 -17.73 3.04 -8.56
N PHE A 208 -17.40 3.38 -9.80
CA PHE A 208 -16.22 2.82 -10.45
C PHE A 208 -15.39 3.96 -11.06
N ASP A 209 -14.20 4.17 -10.52
CA ASP A 209 -13.14 4.95 -11.14
C ASP A 209 -12.01 3.98 -11.43
N TYR A 210 -11.62 3.86 -12.71
CA TYR A 210 -10.59 2.91 -13.12
C TYR A 210 -9.26 3.14 -12.39
N ALA A 211 -8.86 4.40 -12.20
CA ALA A 211 -7.60 4.72 -11.54
C ALA A 211 -7.66 4.38 -10.05
N GLU A 212 -8.76 4.67 -9.38
CA GLU A 212 -8.96 4.29 -7.98
C GLU A 212 -9.07 2.78 -7.80
N PHE A 213 -9.76 2.11 -8.71
CA PHE A 213 -9.88 0.66 -8.70
C PHE A 213 -8.50 -0.02 -8.77
N TYR A 214 -7.65 0.38 -9.73
CA TYR A 214 -6.30 -0.17 -9.81
C TYR A 214 -5.38 0.32 -8.69
N ASP A 215 -5.58 1.52 -8.15
CA ASP A 215 -4.91 1.95 -6.91
C ASP A 215 -5.33 1.06 -5.71
N ASP A 216 -6.58 0.62 -5.66
CA ASP A 216 -7.05 -0.33 -4.65
C ASP A 216 -6.40 -1.70 -4.84
N VAL A 217 -6.31 -2.21 -6.08
CA VAL A 217 -5.64 -3.50 -6.34
C VAL A 217 -4.16 -3.43 -5.98
N PHE A 218 -3.44 -2.47 -6.54
CA PHE A 218 -1.99 -2.37 -6.33
C PHE A 218 -1.63 -1.91 -4.93
N GLY A 219 -2.43 -1.02 -4.34
CA GLY A 219 -2.21 -0.48 -3.00
C GLY A 219 -2.45 -1.48 -1.87
N LEU A 220 -3.10 -2.61 -2.15
CA LEU A 220 -3.21 -3.75 -1.24
C LEU A 220 -1.90 -4.54 -1.10
N GLY A 221 -0.95 -4.39 -2.02
CA GLY A 221 0.24 -5.25 -2.04
C GLY A 221 -0.08 -6.71 -2.39
N VAL A 222 -1.15 -6.97 -3.14
CA VAL A 222 -1.43 -8.33 -3.62
C VAL A 222 -0.44 -8.74 -4.68
N GLN A 223 -0.09 -10.01 -4.72
CA GLN A 223 0.73 -10.58 -5.80
C GLN A 223 -0.06 -11.40 -6.78
N TRP A 224 -1.28 -11.78 -6.42
CA TRP A 224 -2.12 -12.60 -7.26
C TRP A 224 -3.49 -11.96 -7.46
N VAL A 225 -4.03 -12.13 -8.67
CA VAL A 225 -5.45 -11.93 -8.95
C VAL A 225 -6.01 -13.19 -9.59
N ASN A 226 -7.15 -13.65 -9.07
CA ASN A 226 -7.95 -14.69 -9.70
C ASN A 226 -9.08 -14.01 -10.45
N ILE A 227 -9.12 -14.14 -11.77
CA ILE A 227 -10.16 -13.55 -12.62
C ILE A 227 -10.98 -14.69 -13.19
N THR A 228 -12.29 -14.69 -12.95
CA THR A 228 -13.17 -15.67 -13.61
C THR A 228 -13.56 -15.20 -15.01
N ASN A 229 -13.94 -16.14 -15.88
CA ASN A 229 -14.59 -15.93 -17.16
C ASN A 229 -15.82 -16.84 -17.24
N GLU A 230 -16.99 -16.23 -17.20
CA GLU A 230 -18.26 -16.95 -17.17
C GLU A 230 -18.99 -16.94 -18.53
N TRP A 231 -18.50 -16.19 -19.51
CA TRP A 231 -19.23 -16.01 -20.77
C TRP A 231 -18.56 -16.66 -21.99
N ALA A 232 -17.27 -16.99 -21.98
CA ALA A 232 -16.58 -17.47 -23.18
C ALA A 232 -17.30 -18.64 -23.85
N TYR A 233 -17.68 -19.66 -23.06
CA TYR A 233 -18.39 -20.83 -23.56
C TYR A 233 -19.85 -20.54 -23.94
N SER A 234 -20.56 -19.70 -23.17
CA SER A 234 -21.96 -19.36 -23.48
C SER A 234 -22.07 -18.44 -24.70
N ASP A 235 -21.13 -17.53 -24.90
CA ASP A 235 -21.01 -16.67 -26.07
C ASP A 235 -20.71 -17.50 -27.32
N TYR A 236 -19.78 -18.46 -27.23
CA TYR A 236 -19.52 -19.42 -28.32
C TYR A 236 -20.79 -20.19 -28.71
N CYS A 237 -21.47 -20.79 -27.72
CA CYS A 237 -22.71 -21.53 -27.95
C CYS A 237 -23.83 -20.66 -28.54
N SER A 238 -23.80 -19.35 -28.28
CA SER A 238 -24.74 -18.37 -28.83
C SER A 238 -24.31 -17.78 -30.18
N GLY A 239 -23.17 -18.21 -30.73
CA GLY A 239 -22.62 -17.69 -31.99
C GLY A 239 -22.10 -16.26 -31.90
N LYS A 240 -21.81 -15.76 -30.69
CA LYS A 240 -21.17 -14.46 -30.48
C LYS A 240 -19.66 -14.57 -30.68
N ASP A 241 -19.03 -13.41 -30.81
CA ASP A 241 -17.58 -13.32 -30.91
C ASP A 241 -16.89 -13.78 -29.61
N THR A 242 -15.93 -14.69 -29.76
CA THR A 242 -15.14 -15.26 -28.66
C THR A 242 -13.76 -14.62 -28.53
N GLN A 243 -13.42 -13.65 -29.37
CA GLN A 243 -12.18 -12.88 -29.21
C GLN A 243 -12.15 -12.16 -27.85
N PRO A 244 -10.96 -12.03 -27.21
CA PRO A 244 -10.81 -11.19 -26.03
C PRO A 244 -11.13 -9.73 -26.35
N LEU A 245 -11.59 -8.99 -25.35
CA LEU A 245 -11.77 -7.55 -25.48
C LEU A 245 -10.41 -6.85 -25.53
N GLN A 246 -10.31 -5.69 -26.20
CA GLN A 246 -9.08 -4.90 -26.15
C GLN A 246 -8.79 -4.37 -24.74
N THR A 247 -9.85 -4.06 -23.97
CA THR A 247 -9.77 -3.70 -22.55
C THR A 247 -9.24 -4.85 -21.71
N GLU A 248 -9.69 -6.08 -21.98
CA GLU A 248 -9.18 -7.30 -21.34
C GLU A 248 -7.67 -7.42 -21.55
N ILE A 249 -7.18 -7.36 -22.79
CA ILE A 249 -5.74 -7.44 -23.09
C ILE A 249 -4.95 -6.34 -22.36
N ALA A 250 -5.41 -5.08 -22.44
CA ALA A 250 -4.72 -3.95 -21.80
C ALA A 250 -4.66 -4.08 -20.26
N ASN A 251 -5.72 -4.58 -19.65
CA ASN A 251 -5.82 -4.74 -18.20
C ASN A 251 -4.94 -5.88 -17.67
N PHE A 252 -4.86 -6.99 -18.42
CA PHE A 252 -3.94 -8.09 -18.09
C PHE A 252 -2.48 -7.66 -18.25
N GLN A 253 -2.16 -6.88 -19.29
CA GLN A 253 -0.84 -6.28 -19.45
C GLN A 253 -0.51 -5.35 -18.27
N LEU A 254 -1.44 -4.50 -17.84
CA LEU A 254 -1.24 -3.58 -16.72
C LEU A 254 -0.95 -4.31 -15.40
N LEU A 255 -1.67 -5.41 -15.13
CA LEU A 255 -1.43 -6.27 -13.97
C LEU A 255 -0.02 -6.87 -14.02
N HIS A 256 0.36 -7.42 -15.18
CA HIS A 256 1.68 -8.00 -15.40
C HIS A 256 2.82 -6.98 -15.22
N GLU A 257 2.67 -5.78 -15.79
CA GLU A 257 3.65 -4.67 -15.65
C GLU A 257 3.82 -4.22 -14.19
N ASN A 258 2.83 -4.45 -13.33
CA ASN A 258 2.88 -4.16 -11.90
C ASN A 258 3.22 -5.40 -11.04
N GLN A 259 3.78 -6.44 -11.66
CA GLN A 259 4.22 -7.68 -11.00
C GLN A 259 3.09 -8.42 -10.27
N VAL A 260 1.87 -8.33 -10.79
CA VAL A 260 0.72 -9.09 -10.30
C VAL A 260 0.50 -10.30 -11.21
N GLN A 261 0.55 -11.48 -10.62
CA GLN A 261 0.33 -12.75 -11.28
C GLN A 261 -1.16 -13.01 -11.47
N ILE A 262 -1.52 -13.70 -12.55
CA ILE A 262 -2.90 -13.89 -12.96
C ILE A 262 -3.25 -15.37 -13.03
N LEU A 263 -4.24 -15.76 -12.22
CA LEU A 263 -5.01 -16.99 -12.43
C LEU A 263 -6.25 -16.62 -13.23
N TYR A 264 -6.34 -17.07 -14.49
CA TYR A 264 -7.49 -16.79 -15.35
C TYR A 264 -8.33 -18.06 -15.55
N ARG A 265 -9.55 -18.07 -15.02
CA ARG A 265 -10.40 -19.27 -14.94
C ARG A 265 -11.59 -19.19 -15.89
N PHE A 266 -11.72 -20.15 -16.79
CA PHE A 266 -12.95 -20.36 -17.56
C PHE A 266 -13.95 -21.17 -16.73
N THR A 267 -14.80 -20.50 -15.96
CA THR A 267 -15.62 -21.11 -14.90
C THR A 267 -16.71 -22.04 -15.43
N ASN A 268 -17.41 -21.62 -16.50
CA ASN A 268 -18.56 -22.37 -16.99
C ASN A 268 -18.11 -23.61 -17.76
N ALA A 269 -18.66 -24.77 -17.40
CA ALA A 269 -18.45 -26.04 -18.09
C ALA A 269 -19.55 -26.30 -19.14
N PRO A 270 -19.30 -27.14 -20.15
CA PRO A 270 -20.38 -27.79 -20.89
C PRO A 270 -21.35 -28.50 -19.94
N SER A 271 -22.64 -28.54 -20.29
CA SER A 271 -23.60 -29.29 -19.46
C SER A 271 -23.22 -30.77 -19.43
N TYR A 272 -23.54 -31.46 -18.34
CA TYR A 272 -23.23 -32.87 -18.25
C TYR A 272 -23.90 -33.70 -19.35
N GLU A 273 -25.12 -33.35 -19.76
CA GLU A 273 -25.81 -34.03 -20.87
C GLU A 273 -25.05 -33.87 -22.19
N GLU A 274 -24.44 -32.71 -22.44
CA GLU A 274 -23.60 -32.51 -23.62
C GLU A 274 -22.38 -33.42 -23.57
N ILE A 275 -21.69 -33.48 -22.43
CA ILE A 275 -20.50 -34.32 -22.25
C ILE A 275 -20.87 -35.81 -22.36
N ALA A 276 -21.96 -36.24 -21.73
CA ALA A 276 -22.40 -37.63 -21.72
C ALA A 276 -22.91 -38.10 -23.10
N GLN A 277 -23.42 -37.19 -23.92
CA GLN A 277 -23.81 -37.50 -25.31
C GLN A 277 -22.57 -37.72 -26.20
N ASP A 278 -21.63 -36.78 -26.16
CA ASP A 278 -20.39 -36.86 -26.94
C ASP A 278 -19.29 -35.99 -26.30
N ARG A 279 -18.47 -36.63 -25.46
CA ARG A 279 -17.38 -35.96 -24.73
C ARG A 279 -16.29 -35.40 -25.64
N ASP A 280 -16.10 -35.95 -26.84
CA ASP A 280 -15.12 -35.43 -27.80
C ASP A 280 -15.65 -34.13 -28.41
N LEU A 281 -16.90 -34.13 -28.86
CA LEU A 281 -17.53 -32.91 -29.37
C LEU A 281 -17.64 -31.82 -28.29
N ALA A 282 -17.97 -32.19 -27.05
CA ALA A 282 -18.02 -31.25 -25.93
C ALA A 282 -16.65 -30.59 -25.69
N ALA A 283 -15.57 -31.39 -25.70
CA ALA A 283 -14.21 -30.88 -25.56
C ALA A 283 -13.80 -29.99 -26.75
N GLU A 284 -14.09 -30.39 -27.99
CA GLU A 284 -13.82 -29.59 -29.19
C GLU A 284 -14.53 -28.23 -29.16
N ARG A 285 -15.81 -28.22 -28.77
CA ARG A 285 -16.59 -26.98 -28.64
C ARG A 285 -16.05 -26.09 -27.53
N TYR A 286 -15.65 -26.68 -26.40
CA TYR A 286 -15.06 -25.92 -25.30
C TYR A 286 -13.72 -25.30 -25.69
N ILE A 287 -12.84 -26.08 -26.33
CA ILE A 287 -11.58 -25.61 -26.90
C ILE A 287 -11.81 -24.43 -27.84
N ALA A 288 -12.74 -24.57 -28.79
CA ALA A 288 -13.05 -23.50 -29.75
C ALA A 288 -13.55 -22.22 -29.08
N ALA A 289 -14.22 -22.33 -27.93
CA ALA A 289 -14.70 -21.18 -27.17
C ALA A 289 -13.57 -20.39 -26.47
N ILE A 290 -12.55 -21.08 -25.94
CA ILE A 290 -11.51 -20.44 -25.12
C ILE A 290 -10.22 -20.14 -25.88
N GLU A 291 -9.92 -20.89 -26.95
CA GLU A 291 -8.66 -20.80 -27.71
C GLU A 291 -8.29 -19.38 -28.14
N PRO A 292 -9.21 -18.53 -28.64
CA PRO A 292 -8.87 -17.14 -28.98
C PRO A 292 -8.31 -16.32 -27.81
N ARG A 293 -8.84 -16.53 -26.60
CA ARG A 293 -8.36 -15.84 -25.39
C ARG A 293 -7.03 -16.41 -24.93
N VAL A 294 -6.88 -17.73 -24.93
CA VAL A 294 -5.61 -18.39 -24.58
C VAL A 294 -4.49 -17.90 -25.50
N ALA A 295 -4.72 -17.91 -26.81
CA ALA A 295 -3.72 -17.46 -27.78
C ALA A 295 -3.29 -16.00 -27.62
N ALA A 296 -4.20 -15.13 -27.17
CA ALA A 296 -3.97 -13.69 -27.05
C ALA A 296 -3.42 -13.25 -25.68
N LEU A 297 -3.69 -14.00 -24.61
CA LEU A 297 -3.38 -13.61 -23.23
C LEU A 297 -2.28 -14.45 -22.57
N LYS A 298 -1.76 -15.49 -23.24
CA LYS A 298 -0.71 -16.37 -22.71
C LYS A 298 0.55 -15.68 -22.20
N ASP A 299 0.89 -14.51 -22.74
CA ASP A 299 2.08 -13.77 -22.30
C ASP A 299 1.84 -13.04 -20.95
N TYR A 300 0.61 -13.02 -20.45
CA TYR A 300 0.20 -12.30 -19.23
C TYR A 300 -0.44 -13.21 -18.17
N VAL A 301 -0.87 -14.42 -18.53
CA VAL A 301 -1.58 -15.35 -17.62
C VAL A 301 -0.60 -16.38 -17.08
N ASP A 302 -0.44 -16.43 -15.75
CA ASP A 302 0.44 -17.38 -15.08
C ASP A 302 -0.20 -18.77 -14.90
N VAL A 303 -1.52 -18.81 -14.68
CA VAL A 303 -2.26 -20.05 -14.40
C VAL A 303 -3.61 -20.05 -15.11
N TRP A 304 -3.87 -21.09 -15.90
CA TRP A 304 -5.13 -21.28 -16.63
C TRP A 304 -6.09 -22.20 -15.87
N GLY A 305 -7.21 -21.65 -15.38
CA GLY A 305 -8.26 -22.40 -14.72
C GLY A 305 -9.27 -23.00 -15.70
N ILE A 306 -9.55 -24.29 -15.57
CA ILE A 306 -10.59 -24.99 -16.32
C ILE A 306 -11.71 -25.39 -15.36
N PHE A 307 -12.88 -24.79 -15.59
CA PHE A 307 -14.09 -24.91 -14.77
C PHE A 307 -13.94 -24.34 -13.35
N GLY A 308 -15.07 -24.15 -12.67
CA GLY A 308 -15.12 -23.84 -11.24
C GLY A 308 -16.22 -24.62 -10.56
N GLU A 309 -15.94 -25.13 -9.36
CA GLU A 309 -16.93 -25.71 -8.45
C GLU A 309 -17.80 -26.86 -9.00
N ILE A 310 -17.34 -27.57 -10.04
CA ILE A 310 -18.12 -28.63 -10.69
C ILE A 310 -18.49 -29.80 -9.75
N ASN A 311 -17.82 -29.93 -8.61
CA ASN A 311 -18.17 -30.90 -7.57
C ASN A 311 -19.45 -30.55 -6.80
N ALA A 312 -19.87 -29.28 -6.81
CA ALA A 312 -21.12 -28.82 -6.20
C ALA A 312 -22.34 -28.99 -7.12
N PHE A 313 -22.14 -29.30 -8.41
CA PHE A 313 -23.22 -29.46 -9.36
C PHE A 313 -24.03 -30.74 -9.08
N GLU A 314 -25.29 -30.77 -9.51
CA GLU A 314 -26.21 -31.89 -9.22
C GLU A 314 -25.70 -33.21 -9.83
N GLU A 315 -24.94 -33.14 -10.91
CA GLU A 315 -24.46 -34.30 -11.65
C GLU A 315 -23.47 -35.14 -10.85
N ARG A 316 -22.69 -34.53 -9.94
CA ARG A 316 -21.92 -35.30 -8.98
C ARG A 316 -22.82 -36.15 -8.09
N ARG A 317 -23.98 -35.62 -7.65
CA ARG A 317 -24.94 -36.37 -6.84
C ARG A 317 -25.62 -37.48 -7.63
N LEU A 318 -25.91 -37.23 -8.90
CA LEU A 318 -26.67 -38.15 -9.76
C LEU A 318 -25.82 -39.27 -10.35
N TYR A 319 -24.59 -38.97 -10.77
CA TYR A 319 -23.75 -39.87 -11.56
C TYR A 319 -22.44 -40.28 -10.85
N GLY A 320 -22.12 -39.66 -9.71
CA GLY A 320 -20.99 -40.10 -8.87
C GLY A 320 -19.65 -40.05 -9.61
N ARG A 321 -18.96 -41.20 -9.68
CA ARG A 321 -17.63 -41.32 -10.32
C ARG A 321 -17.69 -41.11 -11.84
N GLU A 322 -18.78 -41.49 -12.50
CA GLU A 322 -18.95 -41.30 -13.94
C GLU A 322 -18.90 -39.81 -14.31
N ALA A 323 -19.41 -38.93 -13.44
CA ALA A 323 -19.24 -37.49 -13.60
C ALA A 323 -17.76 -37.09 -13.60
N ALA A 324 -16.98 -37.58 -12.64
CA ALA A 324 -15.54 -37.30 -12.56
C ALA A 324 -14.80 -37.78 -13.81
N GLU A 325 -15.11 -38.99 -14.30
CA GLU A 325 -14.51 -39.55 -15.52
C GLU A 325 -14.78 -38.67 -16.75
N ASN A 326 -16.01 -38.17 -16.89
CA ASN A 326 -16.43 -37.32 -18.00
C ASN A 326 -15.80 -35.92 -17.94
N TYR A 327 -15.82 -35.26 -16.77
CA TYR A 327 -15.18 -33.95 -16.64
C TYR A 327 -13.65 -34.03 -16.76
N ALA A 328 -13.02 -35.05 -16.17
CA ALA A 328 -11.57 -35.27 -16.31
C ALA A 328 -11.17 -35.45 -17.77
N TYR A 329 -11.96 -36.18 -18.57
CA TYR A 329 -11.71 -36.34 -19.99
C TYR A 329 -11.69 -35.00 -20.74
N VAL A 330 -12.69 -34.16 -20.51
CA VAL A 330 -12.77 -32.83 -21.15
C VAL A 330 -11.59 -31.96 -20.69
N ILE A 331 -11.29 -31.92 -19.40
CA ILE A 331 -10.16 -31.16 -18.84
C ILE A 331 -8.84 -31.59 -19.46
N GLN A 332 -8.59 -32.90 -19.63
CA GLN A 332 -7.37 -33.42 -20.27
C GLN A 332 -7.19 -32.88 -21.70
N LYS A 333 -8.26 -32.87 -22.49
CA LYS A 333 -8.23 -32.37 -23.87
C LYS A 333 -7.99 -30.87 -23.93
N VAL A 334 -8.70 -30.13 -23.07
CA VAL A 334 -8.60 -28.67 -22.98
C VAL A 334 -7.21 -28.25 -22.52
N ALA A 335 -6.70 -28.85 -21.44
CA ALA A 335 -5.35 -28.60 -20.92
C ALA A 335 -4.27 -28.91 -21.96
N GLY A 336 -4.40 -30.03 -22.69
CA GLY A 336 -3.49 -30.36 -23.79
C GLY A 336 -3.46 -29.27 -24.86
N ARG A 337 -4.63 -28.75 -25.24
CA ARG A 337 -4.72 -27.66 -26.23
C ARG A 337 -4.16 -26.34 -25.71
N ILE A 338 -4.40 -26.00 -24.44
CA ILE A 338 -3.79 -24.82 -23.81
C ILE A 338 -2.27 -24.92 -23.90
N ARG A 339 -1.68 -26.07 -23.53
CA ARG A 339 -0.23 -26.29 -23.59
C ARG A 339 0.36 -26.32 -25.01
N GLU A 340 -0.45 -26.60 -26.04
CA GLU A 340 0.00 -26.42 -27.43
C GLU A 340 0.14 -24.94 -27.82
N LEU A 341 -0.67 -24.06 -27.24
CA LEU A 341 -0.65 -22.61 -27.49
C LEU A 341 0.35 -21.88 -26.59
N ASP A 342 0.47 -22.37 -25.35
CA ASP A 342 1.26 -21.85 -24.25
C ASP A 342 2.02 -23.00 -23.57
N PRO A 343 3.23 -23.37 -24.05
CA PRO A 343 3.95 -24.54 -23.57
C PRO A 343 4.31 -24.55 -22.08
N ASP A 344 4.37 -23.37 -21.45
CA ASP A 344 4.72 -23.21 -20.04
C ASP A 344 3.48 -23.06 -19.14
N ALA A 345 2.27 -23.16 -19.72
CA ALA A 345 1.00 -23.02 -19.02
C ALA A 345 0.88 -23.98 -17.83
N LYS A 346 0.65 -23.39 -16.64
CA LYS A 346 0.12 -24.10 -15.48
C LYS A 346 -1.40 -24.26 -15.61
N ILE A 347 -1.90 -25.44 -15.27
CA ILE A 347 -3.32 -25.81 -15.36
C ILE A 347 -3.92 -25.92 -13.96
N ASN A 348 -5.00 -25.16 -13.74
CA ASN A 348 -5.78 -25.17 -12.51
C ASN A 348 -7.14 -25.82 -12.70
N ILE A 349 -7.58 -26.57 -11.69
CA ILE A 349 -8.99 -26.93 -11.46
C ILE A 349 -9.40 -26.43 -10.08
N ALA A 350 -10.68 -26.17 -9.85
CA ALA A 350 -11.15 -25.68 -8.56
C ALA A 350 -12.34 -26.46 -8.00
N THR A 351 -12.37 -26.66 -6.68
CA THR A 351 -13.49 -27.28 -5.96
C THR A 351 -14.21 -26.28 -5.07
N ALA A 352 -15.54 -26.39 -5.01
CA ALA A 352 -16.33 -25.81 -3.92
C ALA A 352 -16.00 -26.57 -2.64
N LEU A 353 -15.51 -25.86 -1.62
CA LEU A 353 -15.07 -26.45 -0.35
C LEU A 353 -13.99 -27.53 -0.55
N ILE A 354 -13.58 -28.16 0.54
CA ILE A 354 -12.73 -29.35 0.48
C ILE A 354 -13.63 -30.56 0.15
N ASP A 355 -13.27 -31.30 -0.91
CA ASP A 355 -13.94 -32.55 -1.29
C ASP A 355 -12.90 -33.64 -1.58
N PHE A 356 -12.65 -34.48 -0.57
CA PHE A 356 -11.71 -35.59 -0.65
C PHE A 356 -12.09 -36.61 -1.72
N THR A 357 -13.38 -36.90 -1.87
CA THR A 357 -13.84 -37.98 -2.74
C THR A 357 -13.79 -37.51 -4.19
N TRP A 358 -14.27 -36.30 -4.48
CA TRP A 358 -14.17 -35.72 -5.82
C TRP A 358 -12.73 -35.54 -6.26
N THR A 359 -11.89 -34.96 -5.40
CA THR A 359 -10.48 -34.73 -5.73
C THR A 359 -9.77 -36.05 -6.05
N ARG A 360 -9.97 -37.08 -5.21
CA ARG A 360 -9.43 -38.42 -5.48
C ARG A 360 -9.94 -38.96 -6.81
N ASP A 361 -11.25 -38.92 -7.06
CA ASP A 361 -11.84 -39.49 -8.27
C ASP A 361 -11.28 -38.78 -9.51
N MET A 362 -11.16 -37.44 -9.51
CA MET A 362 -10.59 -36.65 -10.61
C MET A 362 -9.12 -37.00 -10.88
N LEU A 363 -8.31 -37.11 -9.83
CA LEU A 363 -6.89 -37.49 -9.95
C LEU A 363 -6.73 -38.94 -10.45
N GLU A 364 -7.54 -39.88 -9.95
CA GLU A 364 -7.60 -41.27 -10.44
C GLU A 364 -8.02 -41.36 -11.91
N CYS A 365 -8.83 -40.41 -12.39
CA CYS A 365 -9.23 -40.31 -13.80
C CYS A 365 -8.14 -39.69 -14.70
N GLY A 366 -6.92 -39.57 -14.19
CA GLY A 366 -5.74 -39.17 -14.95
C GLY A 366 -5.47 -37.67 -14.95
N LEU A 367 -6.06 -36.90 -14.03
CA LEU A 367 -5.70 -35.48 -13.87
C LEU A 367 -4.39 -35.27 -13.13
N ALA A 368 -3.88 -36.26 -12.40
CA ALA A 368 -2.64 -36.14 -11.62
C ALA A 368 -1.41 -35.72 -12.45
N ASP A 369 -1.36 -36.11 -13.73
CA ASP A 369 -0.27 -35.76 -14.66
C ASP A 369 -0.59 -34.51 -15.51
N VAL A 370 -1.75 -33.88 -15.27
CA VAL A 370 -2.29 -32.81 -16.11
C VAL A 370 -2.45 -31.51 -15.36
N VAL A 371 -2.94 -31.54 -14.12
CA VAL A 371 -3.13 -30.33 -13.31
C VAL A 371 -1.85 -29.99 -12.56
N ASP A 372 -1.52 -28.72 -12.49
CA ASP A 372 -0.38 -28.19 -11.74
C ASP A 372 -0.84 -27.54 -10.43
N VAL A 373 -2.09 -27.05 -10.39
CA VAL A 373 -2.67 -26.35 -9.25
C VAL A 373 -4.08 -26.86 -8.96
N ILE A 374 -4.37 -27.21 -7.71
CA ILE A 374 -5.73 -27.42 -7.23
C ILE A 374 -6.17 -26.20 -6.41
N GLY A 375 -7.20 -25.52 -6.91
CA GLY A 375 -7.90 -24.46 -6.21
C GLY A 375 -8.97 -25.04 -5.28
N ILE A 376 -9.05 -24.54 -4.05
CA ILE A 376 -10.12 -24.88 -3.12
C ILE A 376 -10.82 -23.60 -2.66
N HIS A 377 -12.15 -23.63 -2.56
CA HIS A 377 -12.94 -22.48 -2.13
C HIS A 377 -13.37 -22.67 -0.68
N ILE A 378 -12.81 -21.90 0.24
CA ILE A 378 -13.00 -22.11 1.68
C ILE A 378 -13.93 -21.05 2.23
N TYR A 379 -15.20 -21.44 2.42
CA TYR A 379 -16.21 -20.63 3.11
C TYR A 379 -16.60 -21.33 4.40
N LYS A 380 -16.46 -20.67 5.55
CA LYS A 380 -16.87 -21.21 6.87
C LYS A 380 -18.33 -20.89 7.10
N GLU A 381 -19.20 -21.67 6.48
CA GLU A 381 -20.64 -21.41 6.37
C GLU A 381 -21.39 -21.80 7.64
N GLN A 382 -21.18 -21.02 8.69
CA GLN A 382 -21.78 -21.17 10.02
C GLN A 382 -22.32 -19.81 10.51
N PRO A 383 -23.24 -19.81 11.49
CA PRO A 383 -23.61 -18.57 12.18
C PRO A 383 -22.39 -17.85 12.73
N LEU A 384 -22.37 -16.52 12.60
CA LEU A 384 -21.20 -15.69 12.89
C LEU A 384 -20.65 -15.89 14.32
N GLU A 385 -21.51 -16.19 15.28
CA GLU A 385 -21.15 -16.42 16.68
C GLU A 385 -20.35 -17.70 16.92
N LEU A 386 -20.32 -18.61 15.94
CA LEU A 386 -19.59 -19.89 15.96
C LEU A 386 -18.42 -19.90 14.97
N THR A 387 -18.42 -18.99 14.00
CA THR A 387 -17.47 -18.98 12.89
C THR A 387 -16.10 -18.49 13.31
N MET A 388 -15.07 -19.26 12.97
CA MET A 388 -13.66 -18.87 13.05
C MET A 388 -12.82 -19.60 11.98
N PRO A 389 -11.75 -19.01 11.40
CA PRO A 389 -10.98 -19.65 10.32
C PRO A 389 -10.34 -21.00 10.70
N GLU A 390 -9.99 -21.17 11.98
CA GLU A 390 -9.26 -22.31 12.51
C GLU A 390 -10.13 -23.58 12.62
N MET A 391 -11.46 -23.45 12.64
CA MET A 391 -12.35 -24.61 12.74
C MET A 391 -12.40 -25.39 11.41
N ALA A 392 -12.62 -26.70 11.46
CA ALA A 392 -12.92 -27.48 10.25
C ALA A 392 -14.16 -26.88 9.54
N GLY A 393 -14.10 -26.81 8.21
CA GLY A 393 -15.14 -26.14 7.42
C GLY A 393 -16.37 -27.00 7.17
N THR A 394 -17.39 -26.39 6.57
CA THR A 394 -18.33 -27.17 5.74
C THR A 394 -17.53 -27.83 4.62
N PHE A 395 -17.95 -29.02 4.21
CA PHE A 395 -17.27 -29.79 3.18
C PHE A 395 -18.27 -30.42 2.22
N ILE A 396 -17.76 -30.94 1.10
CA ILE A 396 -18.59 -31.71 0.17
C ILE A 396 -18.21 -33.18 0.26
N GLU A 397 -19.23 -34.02 0.40
CA GLU A 397 -19.11 -35.47 0.35
C GLU A 397 -20.14 -36.02 -0.62
N ASN A 398 -19.68 -36.68 -1.69
CA ASN A 398 -20.53 -37.27 -2.72
C ASN A 398 -21.52 -36.25 -3.35
N GLY A 399 -21.07 -35.01 -3.52
CA GLY A 399 -21.88 -33.89 -4.05
C GLY A 399 -22.84 -33.28 -3.03
N TYR A 400 -22.96 -33.85 -1.83
CA TYR A 400 -23.76 -33.26 -0.76
C TYR A 400 -22.88 -32.36 0.10
N LYS A 401 -23.38 -31.17 0.34
CA LYS A 401 -22.81 -30.26 1.33
C LYS A 401 -23.07 -30.82 2.73
N LYS A 402 -22.01 -30.90 3.52
CA LYS A 402 -22.00 -31.45 4.88
C LYS A 402 -21.66 -30.36 5.89
N SER A 403 -22.24 -30.50 7.07
CA SER A 403 -22.01 -29.53 8.15
C SER A 403 -20.65 -29.77 8.80
N ALA A 404 -20.08 -28.73 9.39
CA ALA A 404 -18.77 -28.78 10.04
C ALA A 404 -18.75 -29.76 11.24
N ASP A 405 -19.87 -30.02 11.91
CA ASP A 405 -19.98 -31.00 13.00
C ASP A 405 -19.95 -32.46 12.53
N GLU A 406 -20.12 -32.71 11.23
CA GLU A 406 -19.95 -34.03 10.62
C GLU A 406 -18.48 -34.31 10.24
N GLN A 407 -17.58 -33.34 10.40
CA GLN A 407 -16.16 -33.48 10.05
C GLN A 407 -15.45 -34.48 10.96
N PRO A 408 -14.60 -35.36 10.42
CA PRO A 408 -13.72 -36.22 11.22
C PRO A 408 -12.48 -35.46 11.74
N TYR A 409 -12.27 -34.21 11.35
CA TYR A 409 -11.11 -33.40 11.71
C TYR A 409 -11.46 -32.44 12.86
N GLU A 410 -10.55 -32.32 13.82
CA GLU A 410 -10.69 -31.45 14.98
C GLU A 410 -10.61 -29.97 14.61
N ASN A 411 -9.84 -29.63 13.57
CA ASN A 411 -9.61 -28.26 13.13
C ASN A 411 -9.20 -28.20 11.64
N TYR A 412 -9.15 -26.97 11.12
CA TYR A 412 -8.82 -26.70 9.72
C TYR A 412 -7.42 -27.16 9.32
N LEU A 413 -6.41 -26.98 10.19
CA LEU A 413 -5.04 -27.39 9.86
C LEU A 413 -4.95 -28.91 9.66
N GLN A 414 -5.66 -29.69 10.49
CA GLN A 414 -5.74 -31.14 10.35
C GLN A 414 -6.49 -31.54 9.06
N GLU A 415 -7.60 -30.87 8.75
CA GLU A 415 -8.36 -31.07 7.51
C GLU A 415 -7.48 -30.79 6.28
N TYR A 416 -6.81 -29.63 6.25
CA TYR A 416 -5.94 -29.24 5.16
C TYR A 416 -4.75 -30.19 5.01
N SER A 417 -4.06 -30.55 6.10
CA SER A 417 -2.95 -31.52 6.04
C SER A 417 -3.40 -32.88 5.51
N ALA A 418 -4.60 -33.34 5.86
CA ALA A 418 -5.15 -34.57 5.31
C ALA A 418 -5.45 -34.44 3.81
N TYR A 419 -5.97 -33.28 3.38
CA TYR A 419 -6.25 -33.00 1.97
C TYR A 419 -4.96 -32.89 1.15
N GLN A 420 -3.94 -32.21 1.66
CA GLN A 420 -2.61 -32.15 1.07
C GLN A 420 -2.01 -33.55 0.92
N ALA A 421 -2.07 -34.38 1.97
CA ALA A 421 -1.59 -35.76 1.92
C ALA A 421 -2.37 -36.62 0.90
N LEU A 422 -3.64 -36.31 0.62
CA LEU A 422 -4.37 -36.95 -0.48
C LEU A 422 -3.77 -36.56 -1.84
N VAL A 423 -3.55 -35.26 -2.09
CA VAL A 423 -3.02 -34.75 -3.36
C VAL A 423 -1.59 -35.27 -3.61
N GLU A 424 -0.71 -35.17 -2.61
CA GLU A 424 0.70 -35.60 -2.70
C GLU A 424 0.87 -37.09 -3.01
N ARG A 425 -0.10 -37.93 -2.63
CA ARG A 425 -0.11 -39.36 -2.98
C ARG A 425 -0.24 -39.61 -4.48
N PHE A 426 -0.84 -38.69 -5.22
CA PHE A 426 -0.97 -38.76 -6.67
C PHE A 426 0.19 -38.05 -7.34
N ASN A 427 0.45 -36.81 -6.94
CA ASN A 427 1.56 -36.03 -7.44
C ASN A 427 1.95 -34.95 -6.42
N PRO A 428 3.16 -35.00 -5.82
CA PRO A 428 3.62 -34.03 -4.83
C PRO A 428 3.94 -32.66 -5.42
N ASP A 429 4.06 -32.54 -6.75
CA ASP A 429 4.35 -31.27 -7.42
C ASP A 429 3.07 -30.43 -7.65
N ILE A 430 1.88 -31.00 -7.39
CA ILE A 430 0.62 -30.25 -7.47
C ILE A 430 0.54 -29.25 -6.31
N GLU A 431 0.47 -27.98 -6.66
CA GLU A 431 0.29 -26.89 -5.71
C GLU A 431 -1.19 -26.81 -5.25
N ILE A 432 -1.42 -26.44 -4.00
CA ILE A 432 -2.77 -26.16 -3.48
C ILE A 432 -2.88 -24.67 -3.19
N MET A 433 -3.94 -24.05 -3.72
CA MET A 433 -4.27 -22.64 -3.51
C MET A 433 -5.70 -22.50 -2.98
N VAL A 434 -5.92 -21.60 -2.02
CA VAL A 434 -7.26 -21.19 -1.59
C VAL A 434 -7.74 -20.10 -2.54
N THR A 435 -8.28 -20.51 -3.70
CA THR A 435 -8.60 -19.58 -4.80
C THR A 435 -9.84 -18.73 -4.57
N GLU A 436 -10.63 -19.03 -3.55
CA GLU A 436 -11.69 -18.16 -3.04
C GLU A 436 -11.89 -18.39 -1.53
N THR A 437 -11.99 -17.32 -0.76
CA THR A 437 -12.47 -17.35 0.63
C THR A 437 -13.08 -16.00 1.00
N SER A 438 -14.08 -16.02 1.87
CA SER A 438 -14.64 -14.79 2.43
C SER A 438 -15.55 -15.06 3.63
N VAL A 439 -16.07 -13.97 4.21
CA VAL A 439 -17.20 -13.99 5.16
C VAL A 439 -18.26 -13.01 4.69
N GLN A 440 -19.52 -13.46 4.65
CA GLN A 440 -20.66 -12.65 4.22
C GLN A 440 -21.23 -11.88 5.42
N LEU A 441 -21.17 -10.56 5.35
CA LEU A 441 -21.52 -9.67 6.46
C LEU A 441 -22.18 -8.38 5.96
N ALA A 442 -23.06 -7.81 6.79
CA ALA A 442 -23.72 -6.53 6.58
C ALA A 442 -22.74 -5.34 6.68
N ASP A 443 -23.08 -4.24 6.01
CA ASP A 443 -22.21 -3.07 5.94
C ASP A 443 -22.43 -2.19 7.16
N ASN A 444 -21.80 -2.57 8.27
CA ASN A 444 -21.81 -1.79 9.49
C ASN A 444 -20.47 -1.88 10.21
N PRO A 445 -20.14 -0.91 11.10
CA PRO A 445 -18.81 -0.86 11.73
C PRO A 445 -18.40 -2.14 12.46
N ARG A 446 -19.34 -2.80 13.15
CA ARG A 446 -19.05 -4.03 13.91
C ARG A 446 -18.68 -5.17 12.98
N GLU A 447 -19.48 -5.38 11.94
CA GLU A 447 -19.29 -6.47 10.99
C GLU A 447 -18.09 -6.23 10.06
N ASN A 448 -17.85 -4.98 9.67
CA ASN A 448 -16.64 -4.59 8.94
C ASN A 448 -15.36 -4.84 9.76
N ALA A 449 -15.41 -4.68 11.10
CA ALA A 449 -14.30 -5.08 11.96
C ALA A 449 -14.14 -6.61 12.02
N ILE A 450 -15.24 -7.37 12.11
CA ILE A 450 -15.18 -8.84 12.10
C ILE A 450 -14.61 -9.36 10.78
N GLN A 451 -14.99 -8.78 9.64
CA GLN A 451 -14.44 -9.12 8.33
C GLN A 451 -12.91 -9.01 8.30
N ALA A 452 -12.37 -7.90 8.81
CA ALA A 452 -10.92 -7.66 8.83
C ALA A 452 -10.17 -8.66 9.74
N LYS A 453 -10.74 -8.95 10.91
CA LYS A 453 -10.20 -9.94 11.84
C LYS A 453 -10.25 -11.36 11.27
N TYR A 454 -11.35 -11.71 10.59
CA TYR A 454 -11.50 -12.97 9.89
C TYR A 454 -10.46 -13.11 8.78
N LEU A 455 -10.31 -12.07 7.95
CA LEU A 455 -9.37 -12.05 6.83
C LEU A 455 -7.94 -12.32 7.29
N THR A 456 -7.44 -11.55 8.27
CA THR A 456 -6.06 -11.73 8.75
C THR A 456 -5.80 -13.13 9.32
N ARG A 457 -6.78 -13.70 10.03
CA ARG A 457 -6.71 -15.07 10.55
C ARG A 457 -6.78 -16.12 9.45
N GLN A 458 -7.66 -15.97 8.47
CA GLN A 458 -7.80 -16.90 7.35
C GLN A 458 -6.50 -16.99 6.53
N TYR A 459 -5.94 -15.85 6.12
CA TYR A 459 -4.65 -15.81 5.42
C TYR A 459 -3.52 -16.40 6.26
N MET A 460 -3.52 -16.16 7.57
CA MET A 460 -2.52 -16.74 8.47
C MET A 460 -2.63 -18.26 8.57
N VAL A 461 -3.83 -18.80 8.78
CA VAL A 461 -4.01 -20.26 8.90
C VAL A 461 -3.73 -20.99 7.59
N ASP A 462 -4.06 -20.38 6.44
CA ASP A 462 -3.74 -20.94 5.13
C ASP A 462 -2.22 -20.98 4.90
N LYS A 463 -1.52 -19.88 5.24
CA LYS A 463 -0.05 -19.83 5.17
C LYS A 463 0.60 -20.83 6.13
N MET A 464 0.04 -21.01 7.33
CA MET A 464 0.49 -22.05 8.28
C MET A 464 0.27 -23.47 7.75
N ALA A 465 -0.81 -23.69 6.99
CA ALA A 465 -1.15 -24.96 6.38
C ALA A 465 -0.30 -25.26 5.12
N GLY A 466 0.38 -24.24 4.58
CA GLY A 466 1.25 -24.38 3.41
C GLY A 466 0.55 -24.10 2.08
N ALA A 467 -0.58 -23.39 2.07
CA ALA A 467 -1.21 -22.93 0.84
C ALA A 467 -0.28 -22.00 0.06
N LYS A 468 -0.22 -22.19 -1.26
CA LYS A 468 0.62 -21.37 -2.16
C LYS A 468 0.03 -20.00 -2.47
N GLY A 469 -1.27 -19.85 -2.30
CA GLY A 469 -1.94 -18.57 -2.36
C GLY A 469 -3.31 -18.60 -1.69
N THR A 470 -3.72 -17.46 -1.14
CA THR A 470 -5.06 -17.25 -0.58
C THR A 470 -5.70 -16.03 -1.23
N PHE A 471 -6.92 -16.21 -1.73
CA PHE A 471 -7.61 -15.21 -2.53
C PHE A 471 -8.92 -14.77 -1.88
N TRP A 472 -8.98 -13.51 -1.46
CA TRP A 472 -10.20 -12.95 -0.89
C TRP A 472 -11.23 -12.63 -1.97
N PHE A 473 -12.45 -13.12 -1.79
CA PHE A 473 -13.59 -12.83 -2.66
C PHE A 473 -14.43 -11.72 -2.02
N THR A 474 -14.40 -10.46 -2.43
CA THR A 474 -13.69 -9.83 -3.57
C THR A 474 -13.22 -8.41 -3.17
N VAL A 475 -12.51 -7.69 -4.04
CA VAL A 475 -12.21 -6.25 -3.84
C VAL A 475 -13.42 -5.38 -4.19
N ASP A 476 -14.00 -5.58 -5.38
CA ASP A 476 -14.99 -4.69 -5.99
C ASP A 476 -16.41 -4.92 -5.47
N PRO A 477 -17.24 -3.87 -5.31
CA PRO A 477 -18.62 -4.01 -4.87
C PRO A 477 -19.45 -4.77 -5.91
N ILE A 478 -19.83 -6.01 -5.61
CA ILE A 478 -20.78 -6.77 -6.43
C ILE A 478 -22.18 -6.15 -6.23
N GLN A 479 -22.85 -5.79 -7.33
CA GLN A 479 -24.27 -5.41 -7.34
C GLN A 479 -25.14 -6.63 -7.02
N ALA A 480 -25.19 -7.05 -5.77
CA ALA A 480 -26.12 -8.06 -5.28
C ALA A 480 -26.89 -7.50 -4.09
N ASP A 481 -28.18 -7.84 -3.98
CA ASP A 481 -29.14 -7.35 -2.98
C ASP A 481 -28.81 -7.75 -1.52
N SER A 482 -27.65 -8.36 -1.27
CA SER A 482 -27.16 -8.74 0.06
C SER A 482 -25.71 -8.29 0.19
N VAL A 483 -25.43 -7.39 1.14
CA VAL A 483 -24.08 -6.83 1.36
C VAL A 483 -23.03 -7.94 1.36
N VAL A 484 -22.06 -7.72 0.48
CA VAL A 484 -21.13 -8.71 -0.05
C VAL A 484 -19.78 -8.58 0.66
N SER A 485 -19.02 -9.66 0.70
CA SER A 485 -17.68 -9.83 1.29
C SER A 485 -16.55 -8.93 0.73
N THR A 486 -16.91 -7.79 0.17
CA THR A 486 -16.10 -6.82 -0.56
C THR A 486 -15.08 -6.11 0.32
N LEU A 487 -13.92 -5.74 -0.22
CA LEU A 487 -12.95 -4.89 0.49
C LEU A 487 -13.23 -3.40 0.29
N VAL A 488 -13.98 -3.04 -0.75
CA VAL A 488 -14.43 -1.68 -1.05
C VAL A 488 -15.96 -1.64 -1.05
N SER A 489 -16.54 -0.70 -0.33
CA SER A 489 -17.99 -0.52 -0.27
C SER A 489 -18.57 -0.03 -1.60
N THR A 490 -19.89 -0.12 -1.76
CA THR A 490 -20.60 0.43 -2.93
C THR A 490 -20.45 1.95 -3.08
N ALA A 491 -20.04 2.63 -2.00
CA ALA A 491 -19.72 4.06 -1.96
C ALA A 491 -18.26 4.38 -2.36
N GLY A 492 -17.45 3.38 -2.73
CA GLY A 492 -16.02 3.54 -3.01
C GLY A 492 -15.14 3.65 -1.76
N THR A 493 -15.70 3.51 -0.55
CA THR A 493 -14.91 3.58 0.69
C THR A 493 -14.25 2.24 0.98
N ARG A 494 -12.91 2.24 1.15
CA ARG A 494 -12.11 1.11 1.64
C ARG A 494 -12.59 0.66 3.02
N ARG A 495 -12.89 -0.63 3.19
CA ARG A 495 -13.30 -1.22 4.47
C ARG A 495 -12.06 -1.50 5.34
N PRO A 496 -12.21 -1.69 6.67
CA PRO A 496 -11.12 -2.13 7.55
C PRO A 496 -10.37 -3.37 7.05
N ALA A 497 -11.06 -4.30 6.39
CA ALA A 497 -10.45 -5.49 5.80
C ALA A 497 -9.45 -5.17 4.68
N TRP A 498 -9.66 -4.08 3.92
CA TRP A 498 -8.71 -3.61 2.90
C TRP A 498 -7.37 -3.23 3.55
N TYR A 499 -7.42 -2.44 4.63
CA TYR A 499 -6.22 -2.03 5.36
C TYR A 499 -5.54 -3.21 6.05
N ALA A 500 -6.32 -4.14 6.60
CA ALA A 500 -5.78 -5.33 7.25
C ALA A 500 -5.06 -6.26 6.25
N LEU A 501 -5.60 -6.43 5.05
CA LEU A 501 -4.95 -7.17 3.97
C LEU A 501 -3.66 -6.48 3.51
N LYS A 502 -3.69 -5.15 3.36
CA LYS A 502 -2.49 -4.35 3.06
C LYS A 502 -1.39 -4.51 4.10
N ASN A 503 -1.73 -4.48 5.38
CA ASN A 503 -0.77 -4.69 6.47
C ASN A 503 -0.20 -6.11 6.42
N TYR A 504 -1.05 -7.12 6.22
CA TYR A 504 -0.62 -8.52 6.08
C TYR A 504 0.36 -8.67 4.92
N ALA A 505 0.02 -8.14 3.75
CA ALA A 505 0.85 -8.25 2.54
C ALA A 505 2.24 -7.62 2.71
N ALA A 506 2.31 -6.48 3.38
CA ALA A 506 3.58 -5.79 3.67
C ALA A 506 4.42 -6.56 4.70
N VAL A 507 3.82 -7.04 5.79
CA VAL A 507 4.55 -7.74 6.86
C VAL A 507 5.04 -9.12 6.43
N PHE A 508 4.26 -9.85 5.61
CA PHE A 508 4.58 -11.21 5.17
C PHE A 508 5.22 -11.27 3.78
N SER A 509 5.79 -10.15 3.32
CA SER A 509 6.58 -10.13 2.10
C SER A 509 7.83 -11.01 2.26
N GLU A 510 8.01 -11.95 1.32
CA GLU A 510 9.09 -12.96 1.31
C GLU A 510 9.11 -13.89 2.53
N ALA A 511 8.01 -13.95 3.28
CA ALA A 511 7.95 -14.75 4.49
C ALA A 511 7.65 -16.21 4.18
N GLU A 512 8.46 -17.12 4.69
CA GLU A 512 8.27 -18.57 4.63
C GLU A 512 8.15 -19.16 6.03
N LYS A 513 7.35 -20.22 6.18
CA LYS A 513 7.17 -20.87 7.49
C LYS A 513 8.48 -21.55 7.90
N THR A 514 8.88 -21.39 9.16
CA THR A 514 10.09 -22.01 9.71
C THR A 514 9.87 -22.52 11.12
N ASP A 515 10.62 -23.56 11.50
CA ASP A 515 10.67 -24.09 12.87
C ASP A 515 12.02 -23.77 13.56
N ASP A 516 12.86 -22.93 12.93
CA ASP A 516 14.23 -22.64 13.38
C ASP A 516 14.28 -21.85 14.69
N VAL A 517 13.22 -21.10 15.02
CA VAL A 517 13.11 -20.36 16.28
C VAL A 517 12.10 -21.03 17.20
N ALA A 518 12.60 -21.63 18.27
CA ALA A 518 11.76 -22.16 19.33
C ALA A 518 11.17 -21.01 20.15
N ILE A 519 9.84 -20.99 20.29
CA ILE A 519 9.14 -20.05 21.16
C ILE A 519 8.51 -20.79 22.34
N GLN A 520 8.56 -20.19 23.53
CA GLN A 520 7.81 -20.68 24.69
C GLN A 520 6.81 -19.62 25.10
N VAL A 521 5.55 -20.00 25.20
CA VAL A 521 4.49 -19.09 25.61
C VAL A 521 3.95 -19.49 26.98
N SER A 522 3.76 -18.50 27.85
CA SER A 522 3.14 -18.68 29.18
C SER A 522 2.08 -17.62 29.45
N GLY A 523 1.30 -17.81 30.53
CA GLY A 523 0.16 -16.96 30.88
C GLY A 523 -1.16 -17.60 30.47
N ASN A 524 -2.08 -16.81 29.90
CA ASN A 524 -3.35 -17.33 29.39
C ASN A 524 -3.16 -17.86 27.97
N THR A 525 -2.73 -19.11 27.83
CA THR A 525 -2.45 -19.74 26.53
C THR A 525 -3.59 -20.62 26.02
N ASN A 526 -4.70 -20.69 26.75
CA ASN A 526 -5.89 -21.40 26.27
C ASN A 526 -6.35 -20.73 24.98
N ASP A 527 -6.61 -21.54 23.95
CA ASP A 527 -7.04 -21.09 22.61
C ASP A 527 -6.02 -20.19 21.89
N LEU A 528 -4.79 -20.06 22.39
CA LEU A 528 -3.76 -19.27 21.73
C LEU A 528 -3.13 -20.07 20.56
N MET A 529 -3.13 -19.47 19.38
CA MET A 529 -2.36 -19.93 18.23
C MET A 529 -1.12 -19.08 18.02
N HIS A 530 -0.09 -19.72 17.48
CA HIS A 530 1.13 -19.06 17.05
C HIS A 530 1.81 -19.83 15.92
N ALA A 531 2.64 -19.12 15.16
CA ALA A 531 3.53 -19.69 14.15
C ALA A 531 4.75 -18.79 13.96
N VAL A 532 5.84 -19.37 13.48
CA VAL A 532 7.06 -18.64 13.13
C VAL A 532 7.26 -18.68 11.63
N PHE A 533 7.60 -17.54 11.08
CA PHE A 533 8.01 -17.37 9.70
C PHE A 533 9.37 -16.67 9.66
N GLU A 534 10.04 -16.74 8.52
CA GLU A 534 11.27 -16.03 8.29
C GLU A 534 11.24 -15.31 6.95
N THR A 535 11.84 -14.13 6.93
CA THR A 535 12.22 -13.40 5.72
C THR A 535 13.75 -13.43 5.61
N PRO A 536 14.36 -12.88 4.55
CA PRO A 536 15.81 -12.72 4.50
C PRO A 536 16.40 -11.94 5.69
N GLU A 537 15.63 -11.01 6.29
CA GLU A 537 16.13 -10.05 7.28
C GLU A 537 15.70 -10.34 8.73
N GLU A 538 14.55 -10.99 8.92
CA GLU A 538 13.93 -11.16 10.23
C GLU A 538 13.16 -12.47 10.39
N TYR A 539 12.86 -12.81 11.64
CA TYR A 539 11.84 -13.78 12.00
C TYR A 539 10.54 -13.05 12.34
N LEU A 540 9.41 -13.64 11.96
CA LEU A 540 8.07 -13.14 12.23
C LEU A 540 7.34 -14.15 13.12
N VAL A 541 7.05 -13.78 14.36
CA VAL A 541 6.30 -14.63 15.30
C VAL A 541 4.85 -14.15 15.34
N ALA A 542 3.97 -14.83 14.60
CA ALA A 542 2.55 -14.56 14.60
C ALA A 542 1.86 -15.19 15.83
N TYR A 543 0.91 -14.48 16.45
CA TYR A 543 0.15 -14.98 17.60
C TYR A 543 -1.24 -14.32 17.72
N TRP A 544 -2.24 -15.08 18.17
CA TRP A 544 -3.61 -14.62 18.44
C TRP A 544 -4.43 -15.66 19.21
N TYR A 545 -5.58 -15.25 19.75
CA TYR A 545 -6.59 -16.15 20.30
C TYR A 545 -7.55 -16.64 19.20
N ALA A 546 -7.58 -17.95 18.99
CA ALA A 546 -8.47 -18.65 18.07
C ALA A 546 -9.88 -18.81 18.68
N LEU A 547 -10.59 -17.69 18.81
CA LEU A 547 -11.94 -17.64 19.36
C LEU A 547 -12.97 -17.25 18.29
N PRO A 548 -14.25 -17.64 18.44
CA PRO A 548 -15.33 -17.12 17.60
C PRO A 548 -15.47 -15.61 17.73
N PHE A 549 -15.82 -14.93 16.63
CA PHE A 549 -15.88 -13.48 16.59
C PHE A 549 -17.08 -12.93 17.38
N ARG A 550 -16.81 -12.11 18.39
CA ARG A 550 -17.85 -11.38 19.16
C ARG A 550 -17.91 -9.89 18.82
N GLY A 551 -16.86 -9.37 18.17
CA GLY A 551 -16.69 -7.97 17.76
C GLY A 551 -16.05 -7.09 18.83
N ASP A 552 -16.19 -7.44 20.10
CA ASP A 552 -15.79 -6.66 21.27
C ASP A 552 -14.70 -7.32 22.15
N PHE A 553 -14.05 -8.39 21.67
CA PHE A 553 -13.07 -9.11 22.48
C PHE A 553 -11.88 -8.20 22.84
N PRO A 554 -11.65 -7.93 24.14
CA PRO A 554 -10.64 -6.97 24.58
C PRO A 554 -9.21 -7.53 24.51
N GLY A 555 -9.04 -8.85 24.42
CA GLY A 555 -7.74 -9.50 24.47
C GLY A 555 -7.38 -10.06 25.85
N GLY A 556 -6.20 -10.65 25.92
CA GLY A 556 -5.54 -11.13 27.14
C GLY A 556 -4.04 -10.84 27.08
N THR A 557 -3.34 -11.10 28.19
CA THR A 557 -1.88 -10.97 28.24
C THR A 557 -1.20 -12.33 28.22
N ILE A 558 -0.14 -12.42 27.43
CA ILE A 558 0.75 -13.58 27.34
C ILE A 558 2.20 -13.12 27.54
N ASP A 559 3.05 -14.07 27.90
CA ASP A 559 4.49 -13.86 27.88
C ASP A 559 5.10 -14.77 26.81
N ILE A 560 5.99 -14.24 25.99
CA ILE A 560 6.71 -15.01 24.95
C ILE A 560 8.20 -14.98 25.26
N ARG A 561 8.79 -16.16 25.44
CA ARG A 561 10.25 -16.34 25.48
C ARG A 561 10.76 -16.63 24.06
N LEU A 562 11.74 -15.84 23.63
CA LEU A 562 12.43 -15.99 22.36
C LEU A 562 13.90 -16.33 22.62
N ASP A 563 14.47 -17.24 21.83
CA ASP A 563 15.91 -17.51 21.85
C ASP A 563 16.65 -16.50 20.96
N VAL A 564 16.75 -15.25 21.45
CA VAL A 564 17.42 -14.15 20.76
C VAL A 564 18.38 -13.42 21.69
N PRO A 565 19.39 -12.72 21.14
CA PRO A 565 20.31 -11.93 21.96
C PRO A 565 19.57 -10.96 22.87
N GLU A 566 20.03 -10.85 24.11
CA GLU A 566 19.52 -9.85 25.05
C GLU A 566 19.64 -8.45 24.44
N GLY A 567 18.59 -7.63 24.46
CA GLY A 567 18.59 -6.31 23.80
C GLY A 567 18.31 -6.32 22.30
N ALA A 568 17.86 -7.45 21.74
CA ALA A 568 17.30 -7.49 20.38
C ALA A 568 16.19 -6.46 20.21
N ASP A 569 16.16 -5.80 19.06
CA ASP A 569 15.17 -4.77 18.74
C ASP A 569 13.90 -5.41 18.18
N VAL A 570 13.01 -5.83 19.08
CA VAL A 570 11.77 -6.52 18.71
C VAL A 570 10.64 -5.51 18.58
N THR A 571 9.90 -5.58 17.47
CA THR A 571 8.72 -4.75 17.23
C THR A 571 7.47 -5.63 17.15
N ALA A 572 6.41 -5.25 17.85
CA ALA A 572 5.09 -5.86 17.72
C ALA A 572 4.24 -5.11 16.70
N VAL A 573 3.55 -5.83 15.84
CA VAL A 573 2.66 -5.33 14.80
C VAL A 573 1.25 -5.88 15.00
N ASP A 574 0.25 -5.00 15.03
CA ASP A 574 -1.17 -5.34 15.00
C ASP A 574 -1.65 -5.33 13.54
N LEU A 575 -1.94 -6.50 12.94
CA LEU A 575 -2.30 -6.55 11.52
C LEU A 575 -3.67 -5.92 11.22
N TYR A 576 -4.57 -5.84 12.21
CA TYR A 576 -5.89 -5.25 12.03
C TYR A 576 -5.81 -3.73 11.93
N THR A 577 -5.03 -3.09 12.80
CA THR A 577 -4.91 -1.61 12.86
C THR A 577 -3.71 -1.07 12.10
N GLY A 578 -2.72 -1.91 11.82
CA GLY A 578 -1.42 -1.53 11.28
C GLY A 578 -0.52 -0.85 12.31
N ALA A 579 -0.84 -0.92 13.60
CA ALA A 579 -0.01 -0.32 14.65
C ALA A 579 1.30 -1.08 14.82
N GLU A 580 2.41 -0.35 14.93
CA GLU A 580 3.73 -0.90 15.21
C GLU A 580 4.31 -0.28 16.48
N GLN A 581 4.76 -1.11 17.42
CA GLN A 581 5.32 -0.68 18.69
C GLN A 581 6.53 -1.53 19.07
N ARG A 582 7.64 -0.87 19.42
CA ARG A 582 8.80 -1.54 20.00
C ARG A 582 8.41 -2.19 21.33
N VAL A 583 8.78 -3.46 21.55
CA VAL A 583 8.49 -4.18 22.80
C VAL A 583 9.75 -4.39 23.63
N HIS A 584 9.59 -4.37 24.95
CA HIS A 584 10.67 -4.59 25.89
C HIS A 584 10.89 -6.08 26.15
N LEU A 585 12.13 -6.51 25.98
CA LEU A 585 12.62 -7.86 26.25
C LEU A 585 13.42 -7.86 27.56
N THR A 586 13.12 -8.77 28.49
CA THR A 586 13.87 -8.96 29.75
C THR A 586 14.23 -10.43 29.88
N ASP A 587 15.52 -10.75 29.97
CA ASP A 587 16.03 -12.15 30.05
C ASP A 587 15.50 -13.06 28.92
N GLY A 588 15.36 -12.51 27.71
CA GLY A 588 14.81 -13.22 26.55
C GLY A 588 13.29 -13.42 26.59
N VAL A 589 12.58 -12.77 27.51
CA VAL A 589 11.12 -12.86 27.65
C VAL A 589 10.48 -11.50 27.39
N ILE A 590 9.49 -11.46 26.49
CA ILE A 590 8.60 -10.33 26.31
C ILE A 590 7.42 -10.56 27.24
N GLN A 591 7.34 -9.76 28.31
CA GLN A 591 6.29 -9.90 29.31
C GLN A 591 5.08 -9.02 28.99
N ASN A 592 3.90 -9.47 29.41
CA ASN A 592 2.63 -8.75 29.30
C ASN A 592 2.29 -8.30 27.86
N LEU A 593 2.64 -9.13 26.89
CA LEU A 593 2.28 -8.92 25.49
C LEU A 593 0.76 -9.09 25.34
N VAL A 594 0.12 -8.17 24.62
CA VAL A 594 -1.31 -8.18 24.39
C VAL A 594 -1.61 -9.10 23.20
N ALA A 595 -2.40 -10.14 23.44
CA ALA A 595 -2.93 -11.04 22.42
C ALA A 595 -4.44 -10.82 22.26
N ARG A 596 -4.92 -10.78 21.02
CA ARG A 596 -6.32 -10.47 20.66
C ARG A 596 -6.92 -11.57 19.79
N ASP A 597 -8.18 -11.43 19.39
CA ASP A 597 -8.91 -12.37 18.52
C ASP A 597 -8.57 -12.19 17.02
N TYR A 598 -7.41 -11.62 16.73
CA TYR A 598 -6.85 -11.37 15.40
C TYR A 598 -5.32 -11.35 15.47
N VAL A 599 -4.68 -11.51 14.31
CA VAL A 599 -3.25 -11.77 14.21
C VAL A 599 -2.42 -10.56 14.61
N SER A 600 -1.51 -10.77 15.57
CA SER A 600 -0.41 -9.86 15.89
C SER A 600 0.91 -10.56 15.56
N VAL A 601 1.96 -9.78 15.26
CA VAL A 601 3.25 -10.32 14.80
C VAL A 601 4.39 -9.65 15.57
N LEU A 602 5.33 -10.44 16.07
CA LEU A 602 6.63 -9.92 16.52
C LEU A 602 7.62 -10.01 15.36
N ARG A 603 8.20 -8.87 15.02
CA ARG A 603 9.31 -8.71 14.07
C ARG A 603 10.61 -8.78 14.84
N VAL A 604 11.42 -9.79 14.54
CA VAL A 604 12.61 -10.16 15.30
C VAL A 604 13.81 -10.20 14.34
N PRO A 605 14.67 -9.18 14.33
CA PRO A 605 15.80 -9.12 13.40
C PRO A 605 16.72 -10.34 13.52
N LYS A 606 17.16 -10.89 12.37
CA LYS A 606 18.15 -12.00 12.34
C LYS A 606 19.56 -11.54 12.73
N THR A 607 19.84 -10.25 12.61
CA THR A 607 21.14 -9.65 12.97
C THR A 607 21.07 -8.89 14.28
N LYS A 608 22.18 -8.89 15.05
CA LYS A 608 22.32 -8.03 16.23
C LYS A 608 22.10 -6.57 15.82
N SER A 609 21.39 -5.79 16.64
CA SER A 609 21.19 -4.37 16.36
C SER A 609 22.55 -3.67 16.20
N VAL A 610 22.61 -2.64 15.36
CA VAL A 610 23.84 -1.85 15.15
C VAL A 610 24.39 -1.29 16.48
N GLN A 611 23.52 -1.01 17.46
CA GLN A 611 23.93 -0.62 18.81
C GLN A 611 24.72 -1.71 19.54
N GLN A 612 24.42 -2.99 19.32
CA GLN A 612 25.19 -4.12 19.86
C GLN A 612 26.44 -4.42 19.05
N ILE A 613 26.43 -4.23 17.74
CA ILE A 613 27.66 -4.31 16.91
C ILE A 613 28.67 -3.23 17.38
N ILE A 614 28.18 -2.10 17.90
CA ILE A 614 28.99 -1.03 18.48
C ILE A 614 29.36 -1.30 19.95
N GLN A 615 28.65 -2.17 20.69
CA GLN A 615 29.03 -2.63 22.03
C GLN A 615 29.97 -3.87 21.99
N TRP A 616 31.22 -3.63 21.61
CA TRP A 616 32.45 -4.35 21.96
C TRP A 616 32.33 -5.79 22.55
N ASP A 617 32.36 -6.80 21.68
CA ASP A 617 32.76 -8.20 22.01
C ASP A 617 34.29 -8.35 22.30
N SER A 618 35.00 -7.30 22.75
CA SER A 618 36.47 -7.38 22.94
C SER A 618 37.10 -6.56 24.07
N LEU A 619 36.35 -6.05 25.05
CA LEU A 619 36.98 -5.44 26.24
C LEU A 619 37.44 -6.49 27.27
N ASP A 620 36.68 -7.57 27.48
CA ASP A 620 37.04 -8.58 28.50
C ASP A 620 38.06 -9.63 28.02
N ALA A 621 38.09 -9.94 26.71
CA ALA A 621 39.08 -10.86 26.14
C ALA A 621 40.50 -10.25 26.02
N CYS A 622 40.64 -8.92 26.13
CA CYS A 622 41.93 -8.24 26.12
C CYS A 622 42.54 -8.04 27.51
N ALA A 623 41.76 -8.21 28.59
CA ALA A 623 42.21 -7.89 29.94
C ALA A 623 43.12 -8.96 30.59
N SER A 624 43.11 -10.20 30.09
CA SER A 624 43.80 -11.34 30.75
C SER A 624 45.20 -11.68 30.21
N ASN A 625 45.66 -11.03 29.13
CA ASN A 625 46.99 -11.28 28.52
C ASN A 625 47.93 -10.06 28.49
N TRP A 626 47.65 -9.00 29.25
CA TRP A 626 48.53 -7.84 29.35
C TRP A 626 49.57 -7.99 30.47
N GLN A 627 50.61 -8.79 30.21
CA GLN A 627 51.92 -8.57 30.84
C GLN A 627 52.84 -7.84 29.86
N ALA A 628 52.98 -6.54 30.11
CA ALA A 628 54.07 -5.66 29.64
C ALA A 628 54.49 -5.79 28.16
N ALA A 629 53.69 -5.23 27.27
CA ALA A 629 54.17 -4.70 25.98
C ALA A 629 53.44 -3.37 25.68
N PRO A 630 54.14 -2.31 25.22
CA PRO A 630 53.49 -1.04 24.96
C PRO A 630 52.82 -1.02 23.59
N GLU A 631 51.56 -0.59 23.60
CA GLU A 631 50.83 0.15 22.56
C GLU A 631 50.85 -0.41 21.12
N GLY A 632 49.74 -1.03 20.72
CA GLY A 632 49.42 -1.34 19.32
C GLY A 632 47.98 -0.95 18.99
N VAL A 633 47.78 -0.28 17.85
CA VAL A 633 46.47 0.08 17.27
C VAL A 633 46.08 -0.98 16.24
N LEU A 634 44.80 -1.37 16.20
CA LEU A 634 44.23 -2.26 15.18
C LEU A 634 43.67 -1.43 14.02
N VAL A 635 44.06 -1.73 12.79
CA VAL A 635 43.51 -1.10 11.57
C VAL A 635 42.65 -2.13 10.84
N LEU A 636 41.37 -1.81 10.60
CA LEU A 636 40.48 -2.59 9.74
C LEU A 636 40.49 -1.98 8.33
N GLU A 637 40.97 -2.75 7.37
CA GLU A 637 40.90 -2.41 5.94
C GLU A 637 39.74 -3.21 5.32
N GLN A 638 38.70 -2.51 4.84
CA GLN A 638 37.61 -3.13 4.09
C GLN A 638 37.90 -2.98 2.61
N ASN A 639 38.12 -4.10 1.91
CA ASN A 639 38.07 -4.12 0.45
C ASN A 639 36.84 -4.91 -0.01
N THR A 640 36.38 -4.63 -1.23
CA THR A 640 35.17 -5.19 -1.86
C THR A 640 35.17 -6.72 -2.05
N LYS A 641 36.15 -7.47 -1.53
CA LYS A 641 36.25 -8.94 -1.55
C LYS A 641 36.71 -9.58 -0.23
N GLY A 642 36.43 -8.96 0.93
CA GLY A 642 36.51 -9.60 2.25
C GLY A 642 37.74 -9.23 3.10
N THR A 643 37.56 -9.28 4.43
CA THR A 643 38.47 -8.76 5.47
C THR A 643 39.69 -9.68 5.71
N ARG A 644 40.91 -9.13 5.69
CA ARG A 644 42.13 -9.80 6.22
C ARG A 644 42.99 -8.83 7.02
N LEU A 645 43.48 -9.28 8.18
CA LEU A 645 44.43 -8.56 9.04
C LEU A 645 45.87 -8.67 8.51
N LYS A 646 46.61 -7.55 8.51
CA LYS A 646 48.06 -7.54 8.27
C LYS A 646 48.75 -6.53 9.20
N GLU A 647 49.78 -6.96 9.92
CA GLU A 647 50.55 -6.10 10.82
C GLU A 647 51.51 -5.17 10.05
N GLY A 648 51.40 -3.86 10.28
CA GLY A 648 52.34 -2.84 9.81
C GLY A 648 52.92 -2.06 11.00
N LYS A 649 54.25 -1.92 11.07
CA LYS A 649 54.97 -1.24 12.15
C LYS A 649 55.08 0.27 11.90
N GLY A 650 54.37 1.06 12.70
CA GLY A 650 54.56 2.50 12.88
C GLY A 650 53.98 2.91 14.22
N SER A 651 54.80 3.50 15.10
CA SER A 651 54.45 3.84 16.48
C SER A 651 54.04 5.31 16.62
N MET A 652 52.92 5.57 17.28
CA MET A 652 52.49 6.90 17.73
C MET A 652 52.03 6.77 19.18
N ALA A 653 52.66 7.51 20.11
CA ALA A 653 52.40 7.40 21.55
C ALA A 653 51.48 8.52 22.05
N LEU A 654 50.61 8.22 23.03
CA LEU A 654 49.65 9.16 23.61
C LEU A 654 49.91 9.28 25.12
N HIS A 655 50.36 10.45 25.58
CA HIS A 655 50.60 10.68 27.01
C HIS A 655 49.36 11.28 27.70
N ARG A 656 48.99 10.70 28.84
CA ARG A 656 47.92 11.20 29.72
C ARG A 656 48.54 12.09 30.81
N THR A 657 48.13 13.35 30.93
CA THR A 657 48.46 14.18 32.10
C THR A 657 47.26 14.32 33.03
N ALA A 658 47.53 14.55 34.31
CA ALA A 658 46.58 14.46 35.42
C ALA A 658 45.46 15.53 35.45
N ALA A 659 45.36 16.38 34.41
CA ALA A 659 44.33 17.42 34.30
C ALA A 659 43.30 17.18 33.18
N GLY A 660 43.32 16.03 32.50
CA GLY A 660 42.26 15.66 31.55
C GLY A 660 42.41 16.24 30.14
N THR A 661 43.55 16.82 29.78
CA THR A 661 43.91 17.17 28.39
C THR A 661 44.86 16.11 27.81
N ALA A 662 44.55 15.64 26.59
CA ALA A 662 45.45 14.81 25.80
C ALA A 662 46.27 15.72 24.88
N GLU A 663 47.60 15.67 24.96
CA GLU A 663 48.49 16.35 24.01
C GLU A 663 49.20 15.31 23.12
N ILE A 664 49.25 15.59 21.81
CA ILE A 664 49.98 14.80 20.83
C ILE A 664 51.38 15.42 20.68
N GLY A 665 52.41 14.70 21.11
CA GLY A 665 53.81 15.11 20.96
C GLY A 665 54.34 14.82 19.56
N ASN A 666 54.92 15.83 18.91
CA ASN A 666 55.53 15.73 17.58
C ASN A 666 56.76 14.81 17.58
N GLY A 667 56.73 13.73 16.79
CA GLY A 667 57.92 12.93 16.53
C GLY A 667 57.71 11.74 15.58
N GLY A 668 57.91 11.94 14.28
CA GLY A 668 58.18 10.86 13.33
C GLY A 668 57.45 10.97 11.99
N SER A 669 58.19 11.26 10.92
CA SER A 669 57.71 11.15 9.53
C SER A 669 57.56 9.68 9.11
N LEU A 670 56.38 9.30 8.62
CA LEU A 670 56.13 8.00 7.96
C LEU A 670 56.83 7.94 6.59
N PRO A 671 57.43 6.80 6.20
CA PRO A 671 57.99 6.64 4.86
C PRO A 671 56.87 6.36 3.85
N VAL A 672 56.76 7.21 2.83
CA VAL A 672 55.92 7.00 1.65
C VAL A 672 56.43 5.75 0.91
N LEU A 673 55.68 4.66 0.95
CA LEU A 673 55.87 3.54 0.03
C LEU A 673 55.26 3.93 -1.32
N ALA A 674 56.12 4.05 -2.33
CA ALA A 674 55.71 4.36 -3.69
C ALA A 674 54.80 3.26 -4.27
N GLY A 675 53.62 3.65 -4.75
CA GLY A 675 52.80 2.84 -5.65
C GLY A 675 51.66 2.07 -5.01
N LYS A 676 50.70 2.80 -4.38
CA LYS A 676 49.23 2.60 -4.42
C LYS A 676 48.60 3.47 -3.34
N THR A 677 47.83 4.47 -3.73
CA THR A 677 47.03 5.33 -2.85
C THR A 677 45.87 4.51 -2.28
N PRO A 678 45.66 4.44 -0.95
CA PRO A 678 44.42 3.91 -0.40
C PRO A 678 43.28 4.85 -0.80
N GLN A 679 42.15 4.32 -1.28
CA GLN A 679 41.03 5.14 -1.78
C GLN A 679 40.07 5.62 -0.69
N SER A 680 40.27 5.27 0.58
CA SER A 680 39.49 5.85 1.68
C SER A 680 40.03 5.41 3.04
N ILE A 681 40.05 6.35 4.00
CA ILE A 681 40.20 6.07 5.42
C ILE A 681 38.96 6.66 6.09
N CYS A 682 38.16 5.83 6.75
CA CYS A 682 36.99 6.27 7.50
C CYS A 682 37.34 6.20 8.99
N MET A 683 37.12 7.28 9.73
CA MET A 683 37.42 7.35 11.16
C MET A 683 36.18 7.89 11.88
N TRP A 684 35.63 7.09 12.79
CA TRP A 684 34.48 7.45 13.61
C TRP A 684 34.96 7.85 15.00
N VAL A 685 34.50 9.00 15.49
CA VAL A 685 34.74 9.45 16.87
C VAL A 685 33.39 9.64 17.55
N TYR A 686 33.12 8.85 18.59
CA TYR A 686 31.94 8.98 19.43
C TYR A 686 32.34 9.53 20.80
N CYS A 687 31.74 10.65 21.22
CA CYS A 687 32.01 11.25 22.52
C CYS A 687 30.88 10.89 23.50
N ALA A 688 31.10 9.85 24.30
CA ALA A 688 30.16 9.44 25.35
C ALA A 688 30.45 10.22 26.65
N GLY A 689 29.69 11.27 26.92
CA GLY A 689 29.71 11.99 28.20
C GLY A 689 29.76 13.50 28.07
N ALA A 690 29.12 14.19 29.02
CA ALA A 690 29.00 15.64 29.02
C ALA A 690 30.36 16.35 29.15
N GLY A 691 30.75 17.11 28.13
CA GLY A 691 31.76 18.18 28.24
C GLY A 691 33.21 17.85 27.85
N GLY A 692 33.45 16.98 26.86
CA GLY A 692 34.80 16.81 26.30
C GLY A 692 35.17 17.90 25.28
N GLN A 693 36.34 18.54 25.45
CA GLN A 693 36.92 19.42 24.44
C GLN A 693 37.82 18.62 23.49
N LEU A 694 37.61 18.77 22.19
CA LEU A 694 38.49 18.22 21.15
C LEU A 694 39.40 19.33 20.61
N SER A 695 40.70 19.07 20.53
CA SER A 695 41.67 19.97 19.87
C SER A 695 42.39 19.22 18.77
N LEU A 696 42.29 19.69 17.54
CA LEU A 696 43.02 19.15 16.38
C LEU A 696 44.15 20.13 16.04
N ALA A 697 45.40 19.71 16.22
CA ALA A 697 46.57 20.44 15.75
C ALA A 697 47.11 19.77 14.47
N GLY A 698 47.29 20.55 13.42
CA GLY A 698 47.99 20.14 12.19
C GLY A 698 49.24 21.00 12.00
N SER A 699 50.34 20.39 11.56
CA SER A 699 51.54 21.12 11.13
C SER A 699 51.76 20.92 9.63
N ARG A 700 52.08 21.99 8.91
CA ARG A 700 52.60 21.97 7.54
C ARG A 700 53.86 22.84 7.51
N ASP A 701 54.96 22.29 7.03
CA ASP A 701 56.28 22.95 6.91
C ASP A 701 56.87 23.51 8.23
N GLY A 702 56.59 22.86 9.37
CA GLY A 702 57.26 23.16 10.64
C GLY A 702 56.78 24.44 11.35
N LYS A 703 55.58 24.95 11.02
CA LYS A 703 54.91 25.98 11.83
C LYS A 703 53.52 25.50 12.29
N GLU A 704 53.24 25.66 13.58
CA GLU A 704 51.98 25.29 14.22
C GLU A 704 50.86 26.28 13.84
N VAL A 705 49.66 25.75 13.55
CA VAL A 705 48.42 26.51 13.40
C VAL A 705 47.48 26.02 14.49
N TYR A 706 47.08 26.89 15.42
CA TYR A 706 46.09 26.59 16.45
C TYR A 706 44.69 26.96 15.95
N SER A 707 43.72 26.06 16.11
CA SER A 707 42.30 26.42 16.19
C SER A 707 41.88 26.45 17.66
N ALA A 708 40.94 27.34 18.01
CA ALA A 708 40.41 27.45 19.36
C ALA A 708 39.57 26.21 19.73
N PRO A 709 39.62 25.73 20.99
CA PRO A 709 38.84 24.58 21.41
C PRO A 709 37.34 24.91 21.41
N GLN A 710 36.53 24.05 20.80
CA GLN A 710 35.07 24.14 20.84
C GLN A 710 34.46 23.02 21.68
N THR A 711 33.35 23.33 22.34
CA THR A 711 32.57 22.42 23.18
C THR A 711 31.35 21.97 22.40
N LEU A 712 31.24 20.68 22.07
CA LEU A 712 30.05 20.13 21.40
C LEU A 712 29.02 19.65 22.43
N ALA A 713 27.73 19.90 22.15
CA ALA A 713 26.62 19.41 22.97
C ALA A 713 26.36 17.89 22.74
N PRO A 714 25.69 17.18 23.68
CA PRO A 714 25.40 15.75 23.52
C PRO A 714 24.42 15.49 22.38
N GLY A 715 24.71 14.52 21.51
CA GLY A 715 23.79 14.06 20.45
C GLY A 715 24.17 14.42 19.01
N TRP A 716 25.32 15.05 18.78
CA TRP A 716 25.73 15.48 17.44
C TRP A 716 26.62 14.44 16.74
N GLN A 717 26.36 14.20 15.46
CA GLN A 717 27.22 13.44 14.56
C GLN A 717 27.83 14.38 13.53
N TYR A 718 29.15 14.31 13.35
CA TYR A 718 29.90 15.07 12.36
C TYR A 718 30.43 14.11 11.29
N MET A 719 30.15 14.38 10.02
CA MET A 719 30.71 13.64 8.88
C MET A 719 31.52 14.59 7.99
N ARG A 720 32.73 14.17 7.64
CA ARG A 720 33.60 14.84 6.68
C ARG A 720 34.03 13.82 5.62
N PHE A 721 33.85 14.17 4.35
CA PHE A 721 34.39 13.41 3.23
C PHE A 721 35.62 14.14 2.70
N GLU A 722 36.70 13.40 2.47
CA GLU A 722 37.83 13.87 1.68
C GLU A 722 37.94 12.94 0.46
N THR A 723 37.78 13.50 -0.74
CA THR A 723 38.12 12.82 -2.00
C THR A 723 39.18 13.66 -2.72
N PRO A 724 40.15 13.07 -3.44
CA PRO A 724 41.32 13.84 -3.89
C PRO A 724 41.10 14.76 -5.10
N GLU A 725 39.92 14.85 -5.72
CA GLU A 725 39.81 15.53 -7.04
C GLU A 725 38.46 16.24 -7.30
N ILE A 726 37.81 16.86 -6.31
CA ILE A 726 36.68 17.76 -6.61
C ILE A 726 36.70 19.01 -5.72
N ASP A 727 36.74 20.19 -6.35
CA ASP A 727 36.40 21.47 -5.72
C ASP A 727 34.88 21.51 -5.50
N THR A 728 34.39 21.04 -4.35
CA THR A 728 32.98 21.20 -3.97
C THR A 728 32.83 21.44 -2.48
N VAL A 729 32.02 22.44 -2.13
CA VAL A 729 31.54 22.62 -0.75
C VAL A 729 30.17 21.94 -0.68
N GLN A 730 30.05 20.87 0.10
CA GLN A 730 28.76 20.28 0.45
C GLN A 730 28.46 20.62 1.91
N ALA A 731 27.39 21.39 2.13
CA ALA A 731 26.82 21.60 3.45
C ALA A 731 25.44 20.94 3.49
N ILE A 732 25.22 20.04 4.45
CA ILE A 732 23.90 19.48 4.74
C ILE A 732 23.38 20.21 5.97
N ILE A 733 22.28 20.93 5.81
CA ILE A 733 21.61 21.64 6.90
C ILE A 733 20.45 20.75 7.38
N TRP A 734 20.39 20.48 8.68
CA TRP A 734 19.32 19.72 9.30
C TRP A 734 18.52 20.59 10.27
N GLN A 735 17.21 20.37 10.34
CA GLN A 735 16.32 20.99 11.31
C GLN A 735 16.18 20.02 12.49
N SER A 736 16.65 20.42 13.69
CA SER A 736 16.31 19.67 14.90
C SER A 736 14.83 19.93 15.24
N GLY A 737 14.12 18.87 15.64
CA GLY A 737 12.68 18.86 15.84
C GLY A 737 12.16 19.61 17.08
N ASP A 738 12.76 20.76 17.44
CA ASP A 738 12.24 21.60 18.51
C ASP A 738 11.30 22.67 17.94
N ASN A 739 10.12 22.80 18.57
CA ASN A 739 8.93 23.52 18.09
C ASN A 739 9.03 25.06 18.03
N ASP A 740 10.21 25.67 18.05
CA ASP A 740 10.36 27.13 17.99
C ASP A 740 10.64 27.67 16.58
N GLY A 741 10.83 26.79 15.59
CA GLY A 741 11.03 27.18 14.19
C GLY A 741 12.36 27.88 13.93
N THR A 742 13.34 27.78 14.85
CA THR A 742 14.65 28.40 14.68
C THR A 742 15.64 27.42 14.04
N LEU A 743 16.22 27.81 12.91
CA LEU A 743 17.28 27.06 12.22
C LEU A 743 18.64 27.55 12.72
N TYR A 744 19.49 26.66 13.24
CA TYR A 744 20.86 27.01 13.66
C TYR A 744 21.88 26.50 12.64
N ILE A 745 22.76 27.38 12.18
CA ILE A 745 23.91 27.08 11.30
C ILE A 745 25.15 27.57 12.05
N ASP A 746 26.08 26.67 12.40
CA ASP A 746 27.23 27.05 13.26
C ASP A 746 28.58 27.19 12.52
N ASP A 747 28.85 26.47 11.42
CA ASP A 747 30.07 26.72 10.60
C ASP A 747 29.91 26.21 9.15
N ILE A 748 30.37 26.99 8.17
CA ILE A 748 30.55 26.60 6.76
C ILE A 748 32.01 26.87 6.40
N ARG A 749 32.77 25.84 6.02
CA ARG A 749 34.15 26.01 5.54
C ARG A 749 34.33 25.51 4.13
N ALA A 750 34.88 26.37 3.28
CA ALA A 750 35.40 26.04 1.97
C ALA A 750 36.94 26.03 2.00
N VAL A 751 37.57 25.01 1.41
CA VAL A 751 39.01 24.99 1.17
C VAL A 751 39.21 24.72 -0.32
N TYR A 752 39.89 25.63 -1.01
CA TYR A 752 40.21 25.50 -2.44
C TYR A 752 41.71 25.23 -2.63
N GLU A 753 42.06 24.29 -3.51
CA GLU A 753 43.43 24.14 -3.98
C GLU A 753 43.64 24.99 -5.24
N SER A 754 43.95 26.28 -5.04
CA SER A 754 44.90 27.09 -5.84
C SER A 754 44.54 28.58 -5.92
N ARG A 755 44.61 29.30 -4.80
CA ARG A 755 45.15 30.68 -4.66
C ARG A 755 44.91 31.18 -3.23
N PRO A 756 45.84 31.96 -2.64
CA PRO A 756 45.79 32.29 -1.22
C PRO A 756 44.91 33.53 -0.98
N GLN A 757 43.59 33.40 -1.03
CA GLN A 757 42.68 34.37 -0.39
C GLN A 757 41.42 33.63 0.08
N SER A 758 41.32 33.43 1.39
CA SER A 758 40.18 32.82 2.06
C SER A 758 38.95 33.74 1.97
N VAL A 759 37.85 33.27 1.39
CA VAL A 759 36.51 33.84 1.61
C VAL A 759 35.98 33.20 2.89
N VAL A 760 35.75 33.99 3.93
CA VAL A 760 35.05 33.56 5.15
C VAL A 760 33.66 34.21 5.08
N GLY A 761 32.67 33.45 4.66
CA GLY A 761 31.28 33.91 4.65
C GLY A 761 30.56 33.42 5.88
N ASN A 762 30.05 34.35 6.71
CA ASN A 762 29.03 34.01 7.71
C ASN A 762 27.66 34.10 7.02
N ALA A 763 26.92 33.00 6.97
CA ALA A 763 25.53 33.01 6.53
C ALA A 763 24.63 33.15 7.77
N SER A 764 23.93 34.28 7.90
CA SER A 764 22.96 34.52 8.97
C SER A 764 21.54 34.52 8.42
N LEU A 765 20.67 33.70 9.02
CA LEU A 765 19.25 33.66 8.72
C LEU A 765 18.52 34.62 9.68
N VAL A 766 18.08 35.78 9.21
CA VAL A 766 17.29 36.73 10.02
C VAL A 766 15.87 36.75 9.48
N GLY A 767 14.95 36.16 10.25
CA GLY A 767 13.53 36.12 9.93
C GLY A 767 12.77 37.24 10.63
N GLU A 768 12.74 38.43 10.04
CA GLU A 768 11.73 39.44 10.34
C GLU A 768 10.93 39.72 9.04
N ASP A 769 9.61 39.90 9.17
CA ASP A 769 8.69 40.32 8.09
C ASP A 769 8.47 39.38 6.89
N GLY A 770 8.66 38.06 7.06
CA GLY A 770 8.20 37.08 6.06
C GLY A 770 9.12 36.91 4.84
N VAL A 771 10.38 37.33 4.95
CA VAL A 771 11.42 37.17 3.91
C VAL A 771 12.66 36.50 4.52
N TRP A 772 13.13 35.43 3.91
CA TRP A 772 14.42 34.82 4.21
C TRP A 772 15.53 35.61 3.52
N THR A 773 16.54 36.05 4.28
CA THR A 773 17.69 36.77 3.75
C THR A 773 18.95 35.94 3.90
N PHE A 774 19.64 35.64 2.79
CA PHE A 774 20.93 34.97 2.76
C PHE A 774 21.99 35.99 2.41
N SER A 775 23.03 36.12 3.23
CA SER A 775 24.14 37.05 2.97
C SER A 775 25.47 36.34 2.97
N ALA A 776 26.36 36.71 2.05
CA ALA A 776 27.74 36.24 2.00
C ALA A 776 28.69 37.43 1.85
N ASP A 777 29.64 37.57 2.78
CA ASP A 777 30.66 38.63 2.74
C ASP A 777 31.88 38.20 1.92
N ILE A 778 32.21 38.99 0.92
CA ILE A 778 33.38 38.78 0.05
C ILE A 778 34.51 39.67 0.57
N ALA A 779 35.62 39.05 0.99
CA ALA A 779 36.82 39.77 1.42
C ALA A 779 37.40 40.65 0.29
N ASP A 780 38.01 41.78 0.64
CA ASP A 780 38.61 42.72 -0.31
C ASP A 780 39.57 42.02 -1.28
N GLY A 781 39.21 42.02 -2.58
CA GLY A 781 39.97 41.41 -3.67
C GLY A 781 39.46 40.03 -4.13
N GLY A 782 38.49 39.43 -3.44
CA GLY A 782 37.78 38.23 -3.89
C GLY A 782 36.70 38.54 -4.94
N GLU A 783 36.47 37.59 -5.86
CA GLU A 783 35.41 37.66 -6.87
C GLU A 783 34.50 36.43 -6.72
N LEU A 784 33.24 36.65 -6.34
CA LEU A 784 32.21 35.62 -6.36
C LEU A 784 31.51 35.69 -7.71
N LYS A 785 31.68 34.64 -8.53
CA LYS A 785 31.17 34.63 -9.90
C LYS A 785 29.69 34.32 -10.00
N GLU A 786 29.16 33.52 -9.09
CA GLU A 786 27.75 33.15 -9.09
C GLU A 786 27.37 32.60 -7.71
N LEU A 787 26.16 32.92 -7.24
CA LEU A 787 25.57 32.35 -6.04
C LEU A 787 24.19 31.82 -6.40
N THR A 788 24.02 30.51 -6.28
CA THR A 788 22.76 29.84 -6.61
C THR A 788 22.20 29.18 -5.36
N VAL A 789 20.94 29.49 -5.04
CA VAL A 789 20.20 28.92 -3.91
C VAL A 789 19.03 28.13 -4.45
N ILE A 790 18.94 26.86 -4.03
CA ILE A 790 17.79 25.99 -4.30
C ILE A 790 16.95 25.91 -3.02
N ILE A 791 15.68 26.24 -3.12
CA ILE A 791 14.71 26.09 -2.03
C ILE A 791 13.77 24.95 -2.41
N ALA A 792 13.84 23.84 -1.70
CA ALA A 792 12.94 22.70 -1.86
C ALA A 792 11.82 22.78 -0.83
N GLU A 793 10.58 22.75 -1.30
CA GLU A 793 9.37 22.68 -0.48
C GLU A 793 8.94 21.24 -0.31
N TYR A 794 8.55 20.88 0.91
CA TYR A 794 8.03 19.56 1.22
C TYR A 794 6.58 19.67 1.72
N ASP A 795 5.75 18.70 1.33
CA ASP A 795 4.39 18.56 1.86
C ASP A 795 4.37 17.93 3.26
N ASP A 796 3.17 17.83 3.83
CA ASP A 796 2.97 17.30 5.19
C ASP A 796 3.32 15.80 5.32
N THR A 797 3.52 15.11 4.19
CA THR A 797 3.97 13.71 4.11
C THR A 797 5.49 13.58 3.98
N GLY A 798 6.21 14.71 3.88
CA GLY A 798 7.66 14.75 3.69
C GLY A 798 8.11 14.51 2.25
N ARG A 799 7.19 14.55 1.27
CA ARG A 799 7.52 14.48 -0.17
C ARG A 799 7.77 15.87 -0.73
N MET A 800 8.69 15.99 -1.68
CA MET A 800 9.04 17.28 -2.28
C MET A 800 7.88 17.76 -3.17
N ALA A 801 7.26 18.87 -2.78
CA ALA A 801 6.10 19.45 -3.43
C ALA A 801 6.47 20.50 -4.50
N GLY A 802 7.70 21.01 -4.45
CA GLY A 802 8.24 21.96 -5.42
C GLY A 802 9.68 22.35 -5.11
N ALA A 803 10.38 22.92 -6.09
CA ALA A 803 11.71 23.50 -5.88
C ALA A 803 11.82 24.81 -6.66
N GLU A 804 12.41 25.83 -6.05
CA GLU A 804 12.68 27.13 -6.68
C GLU A 804 14.19 27.39 -6.73
N LEU A 805 14.68 27.78 -7.91
CA LEU A 805 16.05 28.21 -8.15
C LEU A 805 16.12 29.74 -8.10
N ARG A 806 17.03 30.29 -7.30
CA ARG A 806 17.28 31.73 -7.22
C ARG A 806 18.77 32.00 -7.39
N GLU A 807 19.11 32.87 -8.34
CA GLU A 807 20.48 33.28 -8.64
C GLU A 807 20.68 34.73 -8.20
N ALA A 808 21.86 35.04 -7.66
CA ALA A 808 22.30 36.42 -7.44
C ALA A 808 23.45 36.80 -8.38
N ASP A 809 23.39 38.02 -8.89
CA ASP A 809 24.41 38.59 -9.77
C ASP A 809 25.78 38.72 -9.07
N THR A 810 26.84 38.62 -9.88
CA THR A 810 28.25 38.79 -9.52
C THR A 810 28.51 40.05 -8.68
N ALA A 811 29.29 39.93 -7.61
CA ALA A 811 29.82 41.07 -6.87
C ALA A 811 31.35 40.96 -6.67
N GLN A 812 32.04 42.09 -6.82
CA GLN A 812 33.46 42.25 -6.45
C GLN A 812 33.57 43.11 -5.21
N GLY A 813 33.88 42.48 -4.07
CA GLY A 813 33.97 43.12 -2.77
C GLY A 813 32.60 43.53 -2.20
N GLY A 814 32.33 43.18 -0.94
CA GLY A 814 31.09 43.49 -0.23
C GLY A 814 30.20 42.28 0.05
N THR A 815 29.00 42.54 0.59
CA THR A 815 28.01 41.52 0.93
C THR A 815 27.08 41.24 -0.25
N VAL A 816 26.96 39.98 -0.68
CA VAL A 816 25.91 39.54 -1.62
C VAL A 816 24.71 39.09 -0.81
N THR A 817 23.53 39.65 -1.07
CA THR A 817 22.31 39.33 -0.35
C THR A 817 21.22 38.79 -1.28
N LEU A 818 20.70 37.60 -0.98
CA LEU A 818 19.54 36.99 -1.63
C LEU A 818 18.33 37.04 -0.70
N GLN A 819 17.20 37.53 -1.20
CA GLN A 819 15.93 37.59 -0.47
C GLN A 819 14.90 36.67 -1.11
N CYS A 820 14.30 35.79 -0.32
CA CYS A 820 13.23 34.89 -0.75
C CYS A 820 12.00 35.03 0.14
N ALA A 821 10.82 35.10 -0.46
CA ALA A 821 9.57 35.16 0.31
C ALA A 821 9.37 33.85 1.09
N ARG A 822 8.90 33.95 2.34
CA ARG A 822 8.61 32.79 3.19
C ARG A 822 7.34 32.10 2.69
N THR A 823 7.44 30.83 2.31
CA THR A 823 6.26 29.99 2.10
C THR A 823 5.84 29.32 3.41
N GLN A 824 4.54 29.03 3.58
CA GLN A 824 3.98 28.51 4.84
C GLN A 824 4.33 27.04 5.13
N LYS A 825 5.12 26.38 4.28
CA LYS A 825 5.44 24.94 4.35
C LYS A 825 6.89 24.68 4.79
N ARG A 826 7.20 23.43 5.16
CA ARG A 826 8.56 23.02 5.56
C ARG A 826 9.50 23.13 4.35
N ALA A 827 10.49 24.03 4.43
CA ALA A 827 11.45 24.27 3.36
C ALA A 827 12.86 23.83 3.77
N LYS A 828 13.61 23.23 2.84
CA LYS A 828 15.06 23.02 2.95
C LYS A 828 15.77 23.87 1.90
N ALA A 829 16.87 24.52 2.27
CA ALA A 829 17.66 25.34 1.36
C ALA A 829 19.05 24.72 1.13
N PHE A 830 19.49 24.73 -0.13
CA PHE A 830 20.81 24.28 -0.55
C PHE A 830 21.52 25.43 -1.28
N VAL A 831 22.81 25.65 -0.99
CA VAL A 831 23.61 26.73 -1.59
C VAL A 831 24.76 26.13 -2.39
N PHE A 832 24.87 26.53 -3.67
CA PHE A 832 25.89 26.04 -4.60
C PHE A 832 26.66 27.22 -5.23
N THR A 833 27.90 26.97 -5.65
CA THR A 833 28.81 28.00 -6.19
C THR A 833 29.45 27.64 -7.55
N ASP A 834 29.05 26.53 -8.22
CA ASP A 834 29.53 26.21 -9.59
C ASP A 834 28.47 25.42 -10.42
N LEU A 835 28.19 25.91 -11.63
CA LEU A 835 27.24 25.39 -12.62
C LEU A 835 27.53 23.98 -13.14
N ASN A 836 28.79 23.49 -13.12
CA ASN A 836 29.13 22.20 -13.72
C ASN A 836 28.58 20.97 -12.95
N THR A 837 28.15 21.17 -11.70
CA THR A 837 27.48 20.12 -10.89
C THR A 837 25.95 20.22 -10.92
N LEU A 838 25.39 21.28 -11.51
CA LEU A 838 23.96 21.58 -11.46
C LEU A 838 23.14 20.78 -12.48
N VAL A 839 23.68 20.52 -13.67
CA VAL A 839 22.94 19.84 -14.77
C VAL A 839 22.48 18.42 -14.37
N PRO A 840 23.33 17.55 -13.78
CA PRO A 840 22.91 16.22 -13.36
C PRO A 840 21.88 16.23 -12.22
N LEU A 841 21.95 17.22 -11.33
CA LEU A 841 21.03 17.32 -10.19
C LEU A 841 19.66 17.85 -10.61
N THR A 842 19.62 18.80 -11.55
CA THR A 842 18.35 19.33 -12.08
C THR A 842 17.62 18.26 -12.89
N GLU A 843 18.36 17.42 -13.63
CA GLU A 843 17.82 16.24 -14.31
C GLU A 843 17.32 15.16 -13.33
N ALA A 844 18.06 14.91 -12.24
CA ALA A 844 17.62 13.98 -11.18
C ALA A 844 16.36 14.49 -10.44
N ILE A 845 16.30 15.78 -10.12
CA ILE A 845 15.15 16.43 -9.49
C ILE A 845 13.92 16.42 -10.41
N ALA A 846 14.10 16.71 -11.71
CA ALA A 846 13.03 16.60 -12.70
C ALA A 846 12.56 15.14 -12.91
N ALA A 847 13.43 14.15 -12.64
CA ALA A 847 13.13 12.73 -12.66
C ALA A 847 12.55 12.20 -11.33
N GLY A 848 12.42 13.04 -10.29
CA GLY A 848 11.90 12.66 -8.98
C GLY A 848 12.82 11.72 -8.18
N GLN A 849 14.13 11.76 -8.44
CA GLN A 849 15.15 10.92 -7.81
C GLN A 849 15.75 11.52 -6.53
#